data_AF-A0A3D6BHK7-F1
#
_entry.id   AF-A0A3D6BHK7-F1
#
_cell.length_a   1.000
_cell.length_b   1.000
_cell.length_c   1.000
_cell.angle_alpha   90.00
_cell.angle_beta   90.00
_cell.angle_gamma   90.00
#
_symmetry.space_group_name_H-M   'P 1'
#
loop_
_entity.id
_entity.type
_entity.pdbx_description
1 polymer ?
#
loop_
_entity_poly.entity_id
_entity_poly.type
_entity_poly.pdbx_seq_one_letter_code
_entity_poly.pdbx_strand_id
1 'polypeptide(L)'
;MLAKYQYESGVNNGRLQKMTFGNDQTVQYSYDKFDRTTKEQYNNVTYEYAYDASGQLAKQTSTAGEEYNYEYDSLGRLIRSNEYNDGEFEQRTEHIYDASDRLTKQSWYNAGGTTTMSYAYSTTTGLLTSLNVTVQNSSIPVTYTYQGTNQLRSKAIGSVMTKAYNYCYNEDGGYRAALPNYVNYRDSSGNLIYGDNCHYDSNGRLVKILDSGSSTTTRAIYGYDQQGQLTSAKVGGTSYTYTYDTAGNIQSKKVGSTTTNYTYGNSAWRDLLTAYNGGSITYSGGNPTKYYDGSTFTWTQGRRLATAKVGSTNISYTYDMAGVRSSKTVGSTKYDFTTLSGLVTRQTGGGKTIDFVYDENNQPLAMKYNNTLYYYVLNAQGDVVRIVNSSRSVVASYTYDPWGKIISSSGTLADINPLRYRGYYYDSETGFYYLQSRYYDPEIGRFINADSYASTDATGLLSTNMFAYCENDPVNKSDPTGEVAHLAIGAVVGAIANVGFSYLNHMIAGESYGLKEAALDALSGAASGALAASGVGLLGQVIGNGLTSGVAYFARADINNQRTTTSGFLVSIAEGMMSGAIGGKGADGAKLSGVYKTAKQMIGNTTSPKKIAMYSAKIVGVKKTIVEGVSRLNLSLMFSNFIGNVRSKLVNLTSWKR
;
A
#
# COMPACT_ATOMS: atom_id res chain seq x y z
N MET A 1 -15.72 9.04 18.31
CA MET A 1 -15.53 7.58 18.41
C MET A 1 -15.64 7.00 17.00
N LEU A 2 -14.65 6.22 16.59
CA LEU A 2 -14.48 5.73 15.21
C LEU A 2 -15.20 4.41 14.91
N ALA A 3 -15.26 3.51 15.90
CA ALA A 3 -15.95 2.24 15.80
C ALA A 3 -16.27 1.66 17.19
N LYS A 4 -17.22 0.72 17.24
CA LYS A 4 -17.50 -0.19 18.35
C LYS A 4 -17.38 -1.63 17.84
N TYR A 5 -16.85 -2.52 18.66
CA TYR A 5 -16.66 -3.93 18.33
C TYR A 5 -17.46 -4.81 19.31
N GLN A 6 -18.07 -5.87 18.79
CA GLN A 6 -18.80 -6.88 19.55
C GLN A 6 -18.24 -8.25 19.21
N TYR A 7 -17.97 -9.05 20.23
CA TYR A 7 -17.35 -10.37 20.10
C TYR A 7 -18.31 -11.45 20.60
N GLU A 8 -18.22 -12.66 20.05
CA GLU A 8 -19.02 -13.81 20.49
C GLU A 8 -18.82 -14.13 21.98
N SER A 9 -19.90 -14.44 22.69
CA SER A 9 -19.86 -14.80 24.12
C SER A 9 -19.53 -16.28 24.32
N GLY A 10 -18.83 -16.62 25.42
CA GLY A 10 -18.57 -18.01 25.82
C GLY A 10 -17.41 -18.72 25.12
N VAL A 11 -16.65 -18.00 24.28
CA VAL A 11 -15.39 -18.45 23.67
C VAL A 11 -14.27 -17.56 24.23
N ASN A 12 -13.16 -18.15 24.73
CA ASN A 12 -12.02 -17.34 25.22
C ASN A 12 -11.53 -16.42 24.08
N ASN A 13 -11.48 -15.11 24.36
CA ASN A 13 -11.21 -14.00 23.44
C ASN A 13 -12.04 -14.03 22.13
N GLY A 14 -13.36 -14.23 22.25
CA GLY A 14 -14.34 -14.48 21.18
C GLY A 14 -14.13 -13.80 19.82
N ARG A 15 -14.64 -14.42 18.76
CA ARG A 15 -14.51 -13.93 17.37
C ARG A 15 -15.29 -12.62 17.18
N LEU A 16 -14.79 -11.72 16.33
CA LEU A 16 -15.46 -10.45 16.05
C LEU A 16 -16.80 -10.72 15.37
N GLN A 17 -17.91 -10.50 16.05
CA GLN A 17 -19.25 -10.77 15.52
C GLN A 17 -19.80 -9.56 14.76
N LYS A 18 -19.55 -8.35 15.28
CA LYS A 18 -20.08 -7.12 14.70
C LYS A 18 -19.14 -5.95 14.95
N MET A 19 -18.99 -5.11 13.94
CA MET A 19 -18.41 -3.78 14.05
C MET A 19 -19.44 -2.73 13.68
N THR A 20 -19.57 -1.69 14.49
CA THR A 20 -20.38 -0.50 14.22
C THR A 20 -19.42 0.66 14.00
N PHE A 21 -19.43 1.25 12.80
CA PHE A 21 -18.65 2.43 12.46
C PHE A 21 -19.16 3.66 13.22
N GLY A 22 -18.34 4.71 13.31
CA GLY A 22 -18.69 5.97 13.98
C GLY A 22 -19.79 6.77 13.28
N ASN A 23 -20.20 6.36 12.08
CA ASN A 23 -21.36 6.86 11.35
C ASN A 23 -22.58 5.91 11.46
N ASP A 24 -22.58 5.04 12.46
CA ASP A 24 -23.61 4.05 12.79
C ASP A 24 -23.88 2.95 11.75
N GLN A 25 -23.14 2.93 10.64
CA GLN A 25 -23.13 1.80 9.72
C GLN A 25 -22.52 0.58 10.39
N THR A 26 -22.87 -0.62 9.92
CA THR A 26 -22.43 -1.85 10.58
C THR A 26 -21.94 -2.90 9.59
N VAL A 27 -21.03 -3.74 10.08
CA VAL A 27 -20.63 -4.99 9.44
C VAL A 27 -20.74 -6.12 10.44
N GLN A 28 -21.32 -7.24 10.01
CA GLN A 28 -21.40 -8.48 10.78
C GLN A 28 -20.59 -9.58 10.13
N TYR A 29 -20.02 -10.47 10.93
CA TYR A 29 -19.15 -11.53 10.46
C TYR A 29 -19.69 -12.90 10.85
N SER A 30 -19.58 -13.86 9.93
CA SER A 30 -19.77 -15.28 10.21
C SER A 30 -18.50 -16.06 9.91
N TYR A 31 -18.34 -17.20 10.58
CA TYR A 31 -17.14 -18.02 10.51
C TYR A 31 -17.48 -19.49 10.30
N ASP A 32 -16.57 -20.24 9.68
CA ASP A 32 -16.65 -21.70 9.65
C ASP A 32 -16.05 -22.35 10.91
N LYS A 33 -16.01 -23.69 10.92
CA LYS A 33 -15.44 -24.49 12.03
C LYS A 33 -13.91 -24.35 12.19
N PHE A 34 -13.24 -23.71 11.23
CA PHE A 34 -11.81 -23.41 11.25
C PHE A 34 -11.54 -21.93 11.54
N ASP A 35 -12.57 -21.18 11.97
CA ASP A 35 -12.54 -19.75 12.28
C ASP A 35 -12.21 -18.84 11.09
N ARG A 36 -12.37 -19.32 9.86
CA ARG A 36 -12.23 -18.50 8.66
C ARG A 36 -13.53 -17.75 8.40
N THR A 37 -13.45 -16.48 7.98
CA THR A 37 -14.62 -15.67 7.65
C THR A 37 -15.36 -16.27 6.45
N THR A 38 -16.62 -16.65 6.61
CA THR A 38 -17.47 -17.15 5.51
C THR A 38 -18.46 -16.11 5.01
N LYS A 39 -18.73 -15.07 5.81
CA LYS A 39 -19.66 -14.02 5.46
C LYS A 39 -19.29 -12.68 6.10
N GLU A 40 -19.40 -11.61 5.34
CA GLU A 40 -19.40 -10.22 5.81
C GLU A 40 -20.69 -9.53 5.37
N GLN A 41 -21.51 -9.04 6.30
CA GLN A 41 -22.78 -8.38 6.00
C GLN A 41 -22.70 -6.89 6.34
N TYR A 42 -22.58 -6.04 5.32
CA TYR A 42 -22.58 -4.58 5.42
C TYR A 42 -23.98 -4.03 5.16
N ASN A 43 -24.75 -3.76 6.22
CA ASN A 43 -26.12 -3.26 6.12
C ASN A 43 -26.97 -4.10 5.14
N ASN A 44 -27.05 -3.69 3.86
CA ASN A 44 -27.83 -4.31 2.78
C ASN A 44 -27.01 -5.17 1.80
N VAL A 45 -25.68 -5.15 1.86
CA VAL A 45 -24.80 -5.95 0.99
C VAL A 45 -24.19 -7.07 1.81
N THR A 46 -24.26 -8.30 1.31
CA THR A 46 -23.60 -9.46 1.91
C THR A 46 -22.51 -9.96 0.98
N TYR A 47 -21.31 -10.11 1.51
CA TYR A 47 -20.21 -10.83 0.88
C TYR A 47 -20.09 -12.22 1.48
N GLU A 48 -19.91 -13.24 0.65
CA GLU A 48 -19.69 -14.62 1.07
C GLU A 48 -18.36 -15.14 0.53
N TYR A 49 -17.73 -16.01 1.31
CA TYR A 49 -16.39 -16.55 1.02
C TYR A 49 -16.42 -18.08 1.12
N ALA A 50 -15.93 -18.74 0.10
CA ALA A 50 -15.75 -20.19 0.06
C ALA A 50 -14.28 -20.53 -0.13
N TYR A 51 -13.86 -21.58 0.57
CA TYR A 51 -12.46 -22.02 0.60
C TYR A 51 -12.32 -23.42 0.00
N ASP A 52 -11.20 -23.67 -0.65
CA ASP A 52 -10.85 -25.01 -1.14
C ASP A 52 -10.45 -25.97 0.00
N ALA A 53 -10.17 -27.22 -0.38
CA ALA A 53 -9.74 -28.26 0.57
C ALA A 53 -8.37 -28.00 1.20
N SER A 54 -7.52 -27.18 0.56
CA SER A 54 -6.21 -26.76 1.03
C SER A 54 -6.28 -25.54 1.96
N GLY A 55 -7.44 -24.90 2.06
CA GLY A 55 -7.69 -23.77 2.91
C GLY A 55 -7.64 -22.40 2.22
N GLN A 56 -7.37 -22.36 0.92
CA GLN A 56 -7.22 -21.13 0.14
C GLN A 56 -8.60 -20.57 -0.26
N LEU A 57 -8.70 -19.25 -0.44
CA LEU A 57 -9.93 -18.62 -0.92
C LEU A 57 -10.19 -19.05 -2.37
N ALA A 58 -11.28 -19.78 -2.60
CA ALA A 58 -11.62 -20.32 -3.91
C ALA A 58 -12.69 -19.46 -4.62
N LYS A 59 -13.62 -18.91 -3.85
CA LYS A 59 -14.73 -18.12 -4.39
C LYS A 59 -15.15 -17.01 -3.42
N GLN A 60 -15.51 -15.86 -3.98
CA GLN A 60 -16.15 -14.75 -3.29
C GLN A 60 -17.40 -14.34 -4.05
N THR A 61 -18.49 -14.04 -3.37
CA THR A 61 -19.74 -13.54 -3.98
C THR A 61 -20.30 -12.37 -3.20
N SER A 62 -21.10 -11.53 -3.85
CA SER A 62 -21.84 -10.42 -3.28
C SER A 62 -23.32 -10.52 -3.62
N THR A 63 -24.21 -10.12 -2.71
CA THR A 63 -25.63 -9.92 -3.04
C THR A 63 -25.88 -8.77 -4.02
N ALA A 64 -24.84 -8.00 -4.36
CA ALA A 64 -24.87 -6.97 -5.40
C ALA A 64 -24.53 -7.51 -6.81
N GLY A 65 -24.34 -8.84 -6.96
CA GLY A 65 -24.12 -9.49 -8.26
C GLY A 65 -22.67 -9.87 -8.53
N GLU A 66 -21.71 -9.28 -7.82
CA GLU A 66 -20.28 -9.53 -8.01
C GLU A 66 -19.86 -10.95 -7.60
N GLU A 67 -19.02 -11.59 -8.40
CA GLU A 67 -18.47 -12.93 -8.13
C GLU A 67 -17.02 -13.02 -8.59
N TYR A 68 -16.15 -13.56 -7.72
CA TYR A 68 -14.73 -13.80 -8.02
C TYR A 68 -14.40 -15.26 -7.76
N ASN A 69 -13.71 -15.89 -8.71
CA ASN A 69 -13.22 -17.27 -8.60
C ASN A 69 -11.70 -17.28 -8.72
N TYR A 70 -11.04 -18.07 -7.88
CA TYR A 70 -9.57 -18.11 -7.78
C TYR A 70 -9.04 -19.52 -8.02
N GLU A 71 -7.97 -19.62 -8.81
CA GLU A 71 -7.27 -20.86 -9.09
C GLU A 71 -5.79 -20.72 -8.71
N TYR A 72 -5.26 -21.79 -8.10
CA TYR A 72 -3.89 -21.85 -7.61
C TYR A 72 -3.15 -23.03 -8.23
N ASP A 73 -1.84 -22.91 -8.38
CA ASP A 73 -0.99 -24.05 -8.74
C ASP A 73 -0.68 -24.95 -7.52
N SER A 74 0.10 -26.01 -7.74
CA SER A 74 0.47 -26.96 -6.69
C SER A 74 1.38 -26.38 -5.60
N LEU A 75 1.92 -25.17 -5.79
CA LEU A 75 2.71 -24.45 -4.79
C LEU A 75 1.86 -23.41 -4.03
N GLY A 76 0.55 -23.35 -4.30
CA GLY A 76 -0.38 -22.42 -3.66
C GLY A 76 -0.32 -21.00 -4.23
N ARG A 77 0.25 -20.82 -5.43
CA ARG A 77 0.38 -19.50 -6.05
C ARG A 77 -0.83 -19.21 -6.92
N LEU A 78 -1.39 -18.00 -6.84
CA LEU A 78 -2.52 -17.61 -7.68
C LEU A 78 -2.08 -17.62 -9.15
N ILE A 79 -2.73 -18.44 -9.98
CA ILE A 79 -2.51 -18.52 -11.42
C ILE A 79 -3.65 -17.91 -12.23
N ARG A 80 -4.86 -17.86 -11.69
CA ARG A 80 -6.02 -17.24 -12.36
C ARG A 80 -7.01 -16.66 -11.36
N SER A 81 -7.57 -15.51 -11.70
CA SER A 81 -8.83 -15.02 -11.14
C SER A 81 -9.83 -14.69 -12.24
N ASN A 82 -11.10 -15.04 -12.04
CA ASN A 82 -12.20 -14.65 -12.91
C ASN A 82 -13.19 -13.80 -12.12
N GLU A 83 -13.60 -12.69 -12.71
CA GLU A 83 -14.57 -11.74 -12.18
C GLU A 83 -15.83 -11.76 -13.04
N TYR A 84 -16.98 -11.81 -12.37
CA TYR A 84 -18.29 -11.77 -12.97
C TYR A 84 -19.16 -10.75 -12.23
N ASN A 85 -20.13 -10.18 -12.95
CA ASN A 85 -21.18 -9.38 -12.36
C ASN A 85 -22.53 -9.81 -12.92
N ASP A 86 -23.46 -10.20 -12.02
CA ASP A 86 -24.77 -10.76 -12.38
C ASP A 86 -24.68 -11.96 -13.36
N GLY A 87 -23.61 -12.74 -13.23
CA GLY A 87 -23.31 -13.91 -14.08
C GLY A 87 -22.62 -13.58 -15.41
N GLU A 88 -22.49 -12.31 -15.77
CA GLU A 88 -21.76 -11.86 -16.96
C GLU A 88 -20.26 -11.76 -16.65
N PHE A 89 -19.42 -12.18 -17.61
CA PHE A 89 -17.97 -12.13 -17.47
C PHE A 89 -17.44 -10.69 -17.62
N GLU A 90 -16.73 -10.21 -16.61
CA GLU A 90 -16.14 -8.85 -16.60
C GLU A 90 -14.64 -8.89 -16.91
N GLN A 91 -13.90 -9.74 -16.16
CA GLN A 91 -12.46 -9.79 -16.24
C GLN A 91 -11.90 -11.19 -15.93
N ARG A 92 -10.79 -11.55 -16.58
CA ARG A 92 -9.89 -12.61 -16.12
C ARG A 92 -8.49 -12.06 -15.97
N THR A 93 -7.84 -12.36 -14.85
CA THR A 93 -6.41 -12.16 -14.67
C THR A 93 -5.69 -13.50 -14.65
N GLU A 94 -4.54 -13.61 -15.32
CA GLU A 94 -3.68 -14.79 -15.29
C GLU A 94 -2.24 -14.43 -14.92
N HIS A 95 -1.57 -15.31 -14.19
CA HIS A 95 -0.19 -15.17 -13.75
C HIS A 95 0.63 -16.40 -14.12
N ILE A 96 1.85 -16.18 -14.62
CA ILE A 96 2.81 -17.24 -14.94
C ILE A 96 4.10 -16.94 -14.19
N TYR A 97 4.62 -17.95 -13.48
CA TYR A 97 5.83 -17.86 -12.69
C TYR A 97 6.93 -18.75 -13.26
N ASP A 98 8.20 -18.38 -13.05
CA ASP A 98 9.32 -19.26 -13.29
C ASP A 98 9.60 -20.19 -12.10
N ALA A 99 10.61 -21.05 -12.25
CA ALA A 99 11.05 -21.99 -11.21
C ALA A 99 11.72 -21.31 -10.00
N SER A 100 12.01 -20.02 -10.07
CA SER A 100 12.55 -19.20 -8.97
C SER A 100 11.48 -18.35 -8.31
N ASP A 101 10.21 -18.69 -8.54
CA ASP A 101 9.04 -17.99 -8.01
C ASP A 101 8.89 -16.52 -8.44
N ARG A 102 9.45 -16.18 -9.61
CA ARG A 102 9.33 -14.83 -10.18
C ARG A 102 8.26 -14.81 -11.26
N LEU A 103 7.52 -13.71 -11.29
CA LEU A 103 6.47 -13.50 -12.28
C LEU A 103 7.06 -13.24 -13.67
N THR A 104 6.75 -14.08 -14.65
CA THR A 104 7.24 -13.95 -16.04
C THR A 104 6.19 -13.41 -16.99
N LYS A 105 4.90 -13.58 -16.66
CA LYS A 105 3.82 -13.04 -17.47
C LYS A 105 2.58 -12.78 -16.63
N GLN A 106 1.90 -11.71 -16.98
CA GLN A 106 0.55 -11.41 -16.56
C GLN A 106 -0.31 -11.10 -17.76
N SER A 107 -1.56 -11.55 -17.72
CA SER A 107 -2.54 -11.26 -18.76
C SER A 107 -3.86 -10.83 -18.13
N TRP A 108 -4.48 -9.80 -18.70
CA TRP A 108 -5.81 -9.33 -18.35
C TRP A 108 -6.70 -9.43 -19.57
N TYR A 109 -7.84 -10.09 -19.41
CA TYR A 109 -8.84 -10.28 -20.44
C TYR A 109 -10.12 -9.60 -19.97
N ASN A 110 -10.62 -8.63 -20.74
CA ASN A 110 -11.89 -7.96 -20.46
C ASN A 110 -12.59 -7.57 -21.77
N ALA A 111 -13.76 -6.96 -21.68
CA ALA A 111 -14.59 -6.61 -22.83
C ALA A 111 -13.88 -5.73 -23.88
N GLY A 112 -12.90 -4.90 -23.50
CA GLY A 112 -12.12 -4.10 -24.47
C GLY A 112 -10.75 -4.68 -24.79
N GLY A 113 -10.55 -5.98 -24.61
CA GLY A 113 -9.43 -6.74 -25.17
C GLY A 113 -8.45 -7.28 -24.14
N THR A 114 -7.26 -7.63 -24.63
CA THR A 114 -6.20 -8.22 -23.82
C THR A 114 -5.10 -7.21 -23.56
N THR A 115 -4.71 -7.12 -22.28
CA THR A 115 -3.46 -6.48 -21.87
C THR A 115 -2.52 -7.55 -21.34
N THR A 116 -1.23 -7.44 -21.61
CA THR A 116 -0.22 -8.41 -21.16
C THR A 116 1.02 -7.68 -20.70
N MET A 117 1.59 -8.10 -19.58
CA MET A 117 2.93 -7.70 -19.14
C MET A 117 3.81 -8.94 -19.09
N SER A 118 4.89 -8.94 -19.86
CA SER A 118 5.88 -10.02 -19.86
C SER A 118 7.19 -9.53 -19.29
N TYR A 119 7.79 -10.30 -18.38
CA TYR A 119 9.01 -9.97 -17.67
C TYR A 119 10.11 -10.96 -18.04
N ALA A 120 11.32 -10.44 -18.25
CA ALA A 120 12.52 -11.27 -18.38
C ALA A 120 13.55 -10.87 -17.34
N TYR A 121 14.28 -11.87 -16.83
CA TYR A 121 15.27 -11.68 -15.78
C TYR A 121 16.63 -12.18 -16.23
N SER A 122 17.68 -11.56 -15.71
CA SER A 122 19.05 -12.05 -15.80
C SER A 122 19.17 -13.40 -15.09
N THR A 123 19.72 -14.39 -15.77
CA THR A 123 20.00 -15.72 -15.19
C THR A 123 21.15 -15.67 -14.19
N THR A 124 22.03 -14.66 -14.28
CA THR A 124 23.20 -14.51 -13.39
C THR A 124 22.86 -13.69 -12.15
N THR A 125 22.15 -12.57 -12.30
CA THR A 125 21.92 -11.60 -11.22
C THR A 125 20.51 -11.61 -10.67
N GLY A 126 19.57 -12.25 -11.37
CA GLY A 126 18.15 -12.24 -11.01
C GLY A 126 17.41 -10.94 -11.32
N LEU A 127 18.09 -9.89 -11.77
CA LEU A 127 17.52 -8.57 -12.04
C LEU A 127 16.62 -8.58 -13.28
N LEU A 128 15.59 -7.74 -13.28
CA LEU A 128 14.69 -7.53 -14.41
C LEU A 128 15.46 -6.92 -15.59
N THR A 129 15.54 -7.62 -16.72
CA THR A 129 16.25 -7.14 -17.92
C THR A 129 15.29 -6.55 -18.95
N SER A 130 14.04 -7.02 -18.99
CA SER A 130 13.00 -6.45 -19.84
C SER A 130 11.60 -6.58 -19.24
N LEU A 131 10.77 -5.61 -19.59
CA LEU A 131 9.32 -5.61 -19.43
C LEU A 131 8.75 -5.36 -20.83
N ASN A 132 7.79 -6.14 -21.28
CA ASN A 132 7.03 -5.83 -22.49
C ASN A 132 5.55 -5.74 -22.14
N VAL A 133 4.98 -4.55 -22.28
CA VAL A 133 3.55 -4.35 -22.11
C VAL A 133 2.86 -4.34 -23.46
N THR A 134 1.89 -5.23 -23.67
CA THR A 134 1.00 -5.21 -24.83
C THR A 134 -0.37 -4.75 -24.37
N VAL A 135 -0.85 -3.61 -24.85
CA VAL A 135 -2.18 -3.06 -24.57
C VAL A 135 -2.97 -2.92 -25.86
N GLN A 136 -4.07 -3.68 -26.01
CA GLN A 136 -4.91 -3.67 -27.21
C GLN A 136 -4.10 -3.69 -28.53
N ASN A 137 -3.20 -4.66 -28.71
CA ASN A 137 -2.30 -4.81 -29.86
C ASN A 137 -1.16 -3.78 -30.00
N SER A 138 -0.98 -2.86 -29.05
CA SER A 138 0.18 -1.95 -29.01
C SER A 138 1.22 -2.47 -28.03
N SER A 139 2.45 -2.72 -28.49
CA SER A 139 3.56 -3.20 -27.65
C SER A 139 4.44 -2.03 -27.20
N ILE A 140 4.80 -2.03 -25.92
CA ILE A 140 5.64 -1.06 -25.23
C ILE A 140 6.79 -1.85 -24.59
N PRO A 141 7.88 -2.10 -25.33
CA PRO A 141 9.04 -2.76 -24.77
C PRO A 141 9.81 -1.78 -23.87
N VAL A 142 10.25 -2.26 -22.72
CA VAL A 142 11.11 -1.54 -21.78
C VAL A 142 12.33 -2.40 -21.50
N THR A 143 13.52 -1.82 -21.68
CA THR A 143 14.78 -2.49 -21.33
C THR A 143 15.46 -1.78 -20.17
N TYR A 144 16.04 -2.58 -19.28
CA TYR A 144 16.64 -2.11 -18.03
C TYR A 144 18.15 -2.26 -18.10
N THR A 145 18.86 -1.24 -17.64
CA THR A 145 20.31 -1.35 -17.40
C THR A 145 20.62 -1.03 -15.95
N TYR A 146 21.72 -1.61 -15.47
CA TYR A 146 22.17 -1.46 -14.09
C TYR A 146 23.63 -1.02 -14.06
N GLN A 147 24.03 -0.39 -12.96
CA GLN A 147 25.39 0.06 -12.68
C GLN A 147 25.86 -0.42 -11.30
N GLY A 148 27.18 -0.51 -11.12
CA GLY A 148 27.80 -0.81 -9.82
C GLY A 148 27.21 -2.06 -9.15
N THR A 149 26.75 -1.91 -7.91
CA THR A 149 26.12 -2.97 -7.10
C THR A 149 24.65 -3.17 -7.44
N ASN A 150 24.32 -3.35 -8.73
CA ASN A 150 22.97 -3.61 -9.24
C ASN A 150 21.96 -2.45 -9.10
N GLN A 151 22.43 -1.21 -9.14
CA GLN A 151 21.56 -0.03 -9.11
C GLN A 151 20.97 0.24 -10.48
N LEU A 152 19.68 0.58 -10.54
CA LEU A 152 19.01 0.89 -11.80
C LEU A 152 19.64 2.13 -12.46
N ARG A 153 20.21 1.96 -13.65
CA ARG A 153 20.84 3.04 -14.43
C ARG A 153 19.85 3.62 -15.44
N SER A 154 19.08 2.79 -16.12
CA SER A 154 18.10 3.29 -17.08
C SER A 154 16.94 2.35 -17.34
N LYS A 155 15.84 2.94 -17.81
CA LYS A 155 14.68 2.29 -18.44
C LYS A 155 14.51 2.90 -19.84
N ALA A 156 14.84 2.15 -20.90
CA ALA A 156 14.57 2.59 -22.27
C ALA A 156 13.17 2.15 -22.68
N ILE A 157 12.28 3.10 -22.97
CA ILE A 157 10.86 2.90 -23.28
C ILE A 157 10.70 2.92 -24.80
N GLY A 158 10.82 1.74 -25.40
CA GLY A 158 10.86 1.54 -26.84
C GLY A 158 11.90 2.43 -27.52
N SER A 159 11.53 2.97 -28.68
CA SER A 159 12.32 3.97 -29.40
C SER A 159 11.99 5.42 -28.99
N VAL A 160 11.09 5.61 -28.03
CA VAL A 160 10.52 6.93 -27.71
C VAL A 160 11.44 7.72 -26.81
N MET A 161 11.85 7.15 -25.68
CA MET A 161 12.69 7.86 -24.70
C MET A 161 13.34 6.89 -23.71
N THR A 162 14.38 7.36 -23.03
CA THR A 162 15.04 6.65 -21.95
C THR A 162 14.95 7.46 -20.66
N LYS A 163 14.43 6.87 -19.59
CA LYS A 163 14.53 7.40 -18.22
C LYS A 163 15.85 6.91 -17.63
N ALA A 164 16.76 7.83 -17.32
CA ALA A 164 18.09 7.56 -16.83
C ALA A 164 18.28 8.12 -15.42
N TYR A 165 18.99 7.37 -14.58
CA TYR A 165 19.33 7.70 -13.21
C TYR A 165 20.84 7.83 -13.08
N ASN A 166 21.31 8.97 -12.59
CA ASN A 166 22.71 9.13 -12.20
C ASN A 166 22.80 9.37 -10.69
N TYR A 167 23.60 8.52 -10.05
CA TYR A 167 23.98 8.62 -8.66
C TYR A 167 25.39 9.21 -8.64
N CYS A 168 25.60 10.35 -7.98
CA CYS A 168 26.93 10.91 -7.79
C CYS A 168 27.29 10.97 -6.30
N TYR A 169 28.56 11.23 -6.04
CA TYR A 169 29.03 11.55 -4.69
C TYR A 169 28.44 12.91 -4.29
N ASN A 170 28.00 13.01 -3.04
CA ASN A 170 27.53 14.27 -2.44
C ASN A 170 28.61 15.36 -2.51
N GLU A 171 28.21 16.61 -2.28
CA GLU A 171 29.14 17.72 -1.99
C GLU A 171 29.98 17.46 -0.71
N ASP A 172 29.51 16.58 0.18
CA ASP A 172 30.22 16.09 1.39
C ASP A 172 31.11 14.85 1.14
N GLY A 173 31.15 14.33 -0.09
CA GLY A 173 31.98 13.17 -0.47
C GLY A 173 31.36 11.79 -0.22
N GLY A 174 30.14 11.68 0.31
CA GLY A 174 29.44 10.39 0.47
C GLY A 174 28.74 9.88 -0.80
N TYR A 175 28.89 8.60 -1.15
CA TYR A 175 28.12 7.95 -2.24
C TYR A 175 26.71 7.58 -1.76
N ARG A 176 25.65 8.03 -2.46
CA ARG A 176 24.27 7.59 -2.18
C ARG A 176 23.82 6.52 -3.15
N ALA A 177 23.62 5.32 -2.62
CA ALA A 177 23.26 4.15 -3.40
C ALA A 177 21.78 4.11 -3.86
N ALA A 178 20.89 4.87 -3.21
CA ALA A 178 19.44 4.79 -3.40
C ALA A 178 18.78 6.08 -3.90
N LEU A 179 19.47 7.22 -3.80
CA LEU A 179 18.91 8.54 -4.11
C LEU A 179 19.63 9.13 -5.33
N PRO A 180 19.01 9.15 -6.52
CA PRO A 180 19.65 9.65 -7.73
C PRO A 180 19.75 11.17 -7.70
N ASN A 181 20.91 11.72 -8.03
CA ASN A 181 21.08 13.14 -8.24
C ASN A 181 20.45 13.60 -9.53
N TYR A 182 20.43 12.75 -10.57
CA TYR A 182 19.76 13.09 -11.82
C TYR A 182 18.70 12.06 -12.16
N VAL A 183 17.51 12.55 -12.48
CA VAL A 183 16.41 11.76 -13.06
C VAL A 183 16.05 12.40 -14.40
N ASN A 184 16.50 11.80 -15.49
CA ASN A 184 16.47 12.41 -16.82
C ASN A 184 15.71 11.55 -17.83
N TYR A 185 14.78 12.15 -18.54
CA TYR A 185 14.20 11.61 -19.76
C TYR A 185 14.95 12.16 -20.96
N ARG A 186 15.54 11.27 -21.76
CA ARG A 186 16.29 11.62 -22.97
C ARG A 186 15.73 10.93 -24.19
N ASP A 187 15.87 11.57 -25.34
CA ASP A 187 15.57 10.95 -26.62
C ASP A 187 16.69 9.99 -27.07
N SER A 188 16.49 9.30 -28.20
CA SER A 188 17.48 8.35 -28.76
C SER A 188 18.80 8.99 -29.20
N SER A 189 18.82 10.31 -29.43
CA SER A 189 20.04 11.08 -29.75
C SER A 189 20.72 11.64 -28.49
N GLY A 190 20.16 11.40 -27.30
CA GLY A 190 20.67 11.89 -26.03
C GLY A 190 20.18 13.28 -25.62
N ASN A 191 19.31 13.93 -26.40
CA ASN A 191 18.75 15.24 -26.07
C ASN A 191 17.82 15.13 -24.85
N LEU A 192 17.88 16.12 -23.97
CA LEU A 192 17.05 16.15 -22.77
C LEU A 192 15.60 16.50 -23.13
N ILE A 193 14.67 15.60 -22.84
CA ILE A 193 13.22 15.85 -22.91
C ILE A 193 12.78 16.54 -21.63
N TYR A 194 13.13 15.97 -20.48
CA TYR A 194 12.88 16.51 -19.15
C TYR A 194 13.95 15.97 -18.20
N GLY A 195 14.31 16.73 -17.16
CA GLY A 195 15.24 16.21 -16.18
C GLY A 195 15.32 17.04 -14.93
N ASP A 196 15.45 16.36 -13.79
CA ASP A 196 15.64 16.96 -12.47
C ASP A 196 17.06 16.68 -11.97
N ASN A 197 17.68 17.70 -11.38
CA ASN A 197 18.88 17.58 -10.58
C ASN A 197 18.53 17.77 -9.10
N CYS A 198 18.55 16.68 -8.34
CA CYS A 198 18.08 16.54 -6.98
C CYS A 198 19.23 16.67 -5.97
N HIS A 199 19.00 17.50 -4.95
CA HIS A 199 19.91 17.67 -3.82
C HIS A 199 19.17 17.29 -2.53
N TYR A 200 19.87 16.57 -1.67
CA TYR A 200 19.32 15.97 -0.46
C TYR A 200 20.08 16.45 0.79
N ASP A 201 19.41 16.52 1.93
CA ASP A 201 20.07 16.70 3.23
C ASP A 201 20.73 15.40 3.73
N SER A 202 21.39 15.46 4.88
CA SER A 202 22.03 14.31 5.53
C SER A 202 21.06 13.18 5.91
N ASN A 203 19.76 13.46 6.03
CA ASN A 203 18.72 12.47 6.32
C ASN A 203 18.10 11.87 5.04
N GLY A 204 18.54 12.30 3.86
CA GLY A 204 18.00 11.80 2.58
C GLY A 204 16.75 12.51 2.08
N ARG A 205 16.36 13.64 2.69
CA ARG A 205 15.21 14.44 2.24
C ARG A 205 15.62 15.40 1.15
N LEU A 206 14.81 15.53 0.09
CA LEU A 206 14.97 16.51 -0.98
C LEU A 206 14.93 17.92 -0.42
N VAL A 207 16.00 18.69 -0.58
CA VAL A 207 16.05 20.10 -0.15
C VAL A 207 16.06 21.06 -1.34
N LYS A 208 16.41 20.58 -2.53
CA LYS A 208 16.45 21.42 -3.75
C LYS A 208 16.35 20.57 -5.01
N ILE A 209 15.61 21.10 -5.99
CA ILE A 209 15.54 20.57 -7.35
C ILE A 209 15.94 21.67 -8.34
N LEU A 210 16.98 21.41 -9.11
CA LEU A 210 17.42 22.20 -10.24
C LEU A 210 16.91 21.58 -11.55
N ASP A 211 16.78 22.39 -12.59
CA ASP A 211 16.61 21.89 -13.96
C ASP A 211 17.88 21.12 -14.39
N SER A 212 17.77 19.86 -14.81
CA SER A 212 18.97 19.13 -15.28
C SER A 212 19.59 19.72 -16.54
N GLY A 213 18.85 20.52 -17.32
CA GLY A 213 19.35 21.24 -18.48
C GLY A 213 20.02 22.58 -18.14
N SER A 214 19.92 23.04 -16.88
CA SER A 214 20.49 24.31 -16.42
C SER A 214 20.93 24.22 -14.96
N SER A 215 22.24 24.31 -14.72
CA SER A 215 22.81 24.28 -13.36
C SER A 215 22.42 25.48 -12.48
N THR A 216 21.76 26.50 -13.03
CA THR A 216 21.35 27.71 -12.30
C THR A 216 19.84 27.82 -12.11
N THR A 217 19.04 27.15 -12.94
CA THR A 217 17.57 27.25 -12.86
C THR A 217 17.03 26.40 -11.72
N THR A 218 16.67 27.03 -10.61
CA THR A 218 16.04 26.35 -9.47
C THR A 218 14.54 26.20 -9.69
N ARG A 219 14.06 24.95 -9.71
CA ARG A 219 12.63 24.62 -9.82
C ARG A 219 11.95 24.57 -8.45
N ALA A 220 12.64 24.00 -7.47
CA ALA A 220 12.14 23.88 -6.11
C ALA A 220 13.22 23.98 -5.04
N ILE A 221 12.86 24.52 -3.88
CA ILE A 221 13.62 24.46 -2.61
C ILE A 221 12.65 24.02 -1.52
N TYR A 222 13.10 23.19 -0.58
CA TYR A 222 12.30 22.68 0.53
C TYR A 222 13.04 22.83 1.86
N GLY A 223 12.29 23.10 2.93
CA GLY A 223 12.78 23.13 4.30
C GLY A 223 11.85 22.34 5.22
N TYR A 224 12.45 21.68 6.20
CA TYR A 224 11.77 20.77 7.11
C TYR A 224 12.05 21.10 8.57
N ASP A 225 11.14 20.74 9.47
CA ASP A 225 11.42 20.74 10.90
C ASP A 225 12.20 19.48 11.36
N GLN A 226 12.41 19.39 12.67
CA GLN A 226 13.09 18.27 13.32
C GLN A 226 12.26 16.97 13.32
N GLN A 227 10.94 17.04 13.13
CA GLN A 227 10.06 15.88 13.03
C GLN A 227 9.92 15.38 11.58
N GLY A 228 10.54 16.06 10.61
CA GLY A 228 10.43 15.69 9.20
C GLY A 228 9.34 16.41 8.43
N GLN A 229 8.59 17.31 9.05
CA GLN A 229 7.45 17.98 8.43
C GLN A 229 7.91 19.13 7.52
N LEU A 230 7.29 19.30 6.36
CA LEU A 230 7.60 20.36 5.41
C LEU A 230 7.19 21.75 5.95
N THR A 231 8.13 22.56 6.42
CA THR A 231 7.83 23.90 6.96
C THR A 231 7.89 25.00 5.92
N SER A 232 8.66 24.81 4.85
CA SER A 232 8.78 25.79 3.78
C SER A 232 9.05 25.15 2.43
N ALA A 233 8.58 25.80 1.37
CA ALA A 233 8.96 25.47 0.01
C ALA A 233 9.00 26.72 -0.86
N LYS A 234 9.78 26.69 -1.93
CA LYS A 234 9.69 27.67 -3.03
C LYS A 234 9.62 26.91 -4.34
N VAL A 235 8.45 26.87 -4.97
CA VAL A 235 8.20 26.11 -6.21
C VAL A 235 7.72 27.06 -7.29
N GLY A 236 8.37 27.03 -8.47
CA GLY A 236 7.99 27.89 -9.59
C GLY A 236 8.06 29.40 -9.28
N GLY A 237 8.89 29.80 -8.32
CA GLY A 237 9.00 31.19 -7.84
C GLY A 237 8.06 31.55 -6.68
N THR A 238 7.02 30.77 -6.43
CA THR A 238 6.07 30.98 -5.32
C THR A 238 6.59 30.39 -4.03
N SER A 239 6.55 31.18 -2.94
CA SER A 239 6.92 30.72 -1.60
C SER A 239 5.72 30.15 -0.84
N TYR A 240 5.95 29.06 -0.14
CA TYR A 240 5.00 28.35 0.71
C TYR A 240 5.60 28.21 2.10
N THR A 241 4.80 28.43 3.14
CA THR A 241 5.18 28.17 4.54
C THR A 241 4.04 27.53 5.29
N TYR A 242 4.36 26.60 6.18
CA TYR A 242 3.42 25.79 6.93
C TYR A 242 3.76 25.81 8.42
N THR A 243 2.73 25.85 9.27
CA THR A 243 2.87 25.67 10.71
C THR A 243 2.06 24.49 11.17
N TYR A 244 2.53 23.82 12.23
CA TYR A 244 1.95 22.59 12.75
C TYR A 244 1.76 22.71 14.26
N ASP A 245 0.75 22.02 14.79
CA ASP A 245 0.71 21.71 16.21
C ASP A 245 1.62 20.50 16.54
N THR A 246 1.71 20.14 17.83
CA THR A 246 2.54 19.00 18.28
C THR A 246 2.08 17.64 17.74
N ALA A 247 0.82 17.51 17.32
CA ALA A 247 0.26 16.28 16.74
C ALA A 247 0.36 16.26 15.20
N GLY A 248 1.01 17.26 14.60
CA GLY A 248 1.17 17.37 13.15
C GLY A 248 -0.05 17.88 12.42
N ASN A 249 -1.04 18.46 13.11
CA ASN A 249 -2.12 19.15 12.43
C ASN A 249 -1.61 20.46 11.82
N ILE A 250 -1.78 20.65 10.51
CA ILE A 250 -1.47 21.92 9.83
C ILE A 250 -2.35 23.01 10.46
N GLN A 251 -1.76 24.07 11.02
CA GLN A 251 -2.46 25.20 11.62
C GLN A 251 -2.60 26.39 10.66
N SER A 252 -1.60 26.59 9.80
CA SER A 252 -1.64 27.63 8.78
C SER A 252 -0.82 27.22 7.55
N LYS A 253 -1.26 27.70 6.39
CA LYS A 253 -0.55 27.64 5.11
C LYS A 253 -0.48 29.06 4.57
N LYS A 254 0.72 29.55 4.27
CA LYS A 254 0.91 30.85 3.61
C LYS A 254 1.53 30.65 2.24
N VAL A 255 0.87 31.15 1.21
CA VAL A 255 1.28 31.10 -0.20
C VAL A 255 1.51 32.54 -0.68
N GLY A 256 2.76 32.89 -0.99
CA GLY A 256 3.14 34.28 -1.24
C GLY A 256 2.80 35.16 -0.02
N SER A 257 1.90 36.12 -0.22
CA SER A 257 1.41 37.01 0.85
C SER A 257 0.14 36.50 1.54
N THR A 258 -0.56 35.52 0.98
CA THR A 258 -1.88 35.08 1.46
C THR A 258 -1.73 33.97 2.50
N THR A 259 -2.31 34.17 3.67
CA THR A 259 -2.36 33.15 4.74
C THR A 259 -3.75 32.54 4.81
N THR A 260 -3.80 31.21 4.79
CA THR A 260 -4.99 30.41 5.04
C THR A 260 -4.85 29.70 6.38
N ASN A 261 -5.89 29.76 7.21
CA ASN A 261 -5.90 29.18 8.55
C ASN A 261 -6.73 27.88 8.61
N TYR A 262 -6.28 26.97 9.47
CA TYR A 262 -6.91 25.69 9.75
C TYR A 262 -7.40 25.70 11.20
N THR A 263 -8.68 25.42 11.40
CA THR A 263 -9.28 25.47 12.74
C THR A 263 -9.68 24.08 13.21
N TYR A 264 -9.18 23.72 14.38
CA TYR A 264 -9.53 22.49 15.10
C TYR A 264 -10.32 22.85 16.35
N GLY A 265 -11.54 22.34 16.49
CA GLY A 265 -12.44 22.68 17.60
C GLY A 265 -13.05 21.47 18.29
N ASN A 266 -12.74 20.26 17.84
CA ASN A 266 -13.33 19.04 18.40
C ASN A 266 -12.52 18.56 19.60
N SER A 267 -13.10 18.67 20.81
CA SER A 267 -12.46 18.25 22.06
C SER A 267 -12.26 16.74 22.17
N ALA A 268 -13.12 15.95 21.54
CA ALA A 268 -13.05 14.48 21.56
C ALA A 268 -12.08 13.93 20.51
N TRP A 269 -11.82 14.68 19.44
CA TRP A 269 -10.91 14.27 18.37
C TRP A 269 -10.20 15.48 17.77
N ARG A 270 -9.04 15.79 18.35
CA ARG A 270 -8.33 17.05 18.10
C ARG A 270 -7.78 17.19 16.68
N ASP A 271 -7.62 16.08 15.96
CA ASP A 271 -7.13 16.10 14.58
C ASP A 271 -8.22 16.43 13.55
N LEU A 272 -9.48 16.54 13.97
CA LEU A 272 -10.60 16.82 13.08
C LEU A 272 -10.61 18.29 12.65
N LEU A 273 -10.36 18.56 11.37
CA LEU A 273 -10.38 19.91 10.81
C LEU A 273 -11.82 20.44 10.78
N THR A 274 -12.17 21.35 11.70
CA THR A 274 -13.54 21.87 11.83
C THR A 274 -13.84 23.10 10.96
N ALA A 275 -12.81 23.81 10.49
CA ALA A 275 -12.95 24.84 9.47
C ALA A 275 -11.65 25.06 8.68
N TYR A 276 -11.80 25.43 7.42
CA TYR A 276 -10.70 25.86 6.55
C TYR A 276 -10.99 27.26 6.02
N ASN A 277 -10.10 28.20 6.30
CA ASN A 277 -10.28 29.63 5.98
C ASN A 277 -11.62 30.24 6.41
N GLY A 278 -12.15 29.80 7.56
CA GLY A 278 -13.46 30.23 8.07
C GLY A 278 -14.67 29.47 7.51
N GLY A 279 -14.51 28.67 6.45
CA GLY A 279 -15.54 27.75 5.95
C GLY A 279 -15.64 26.51 6.84
N SER A 280 -16.82 26.21 7.37
CA SER A 280 -17.02 25.12 8.33
C SER A 280 -17.06 23.73 7.67
N ILE A 281 -16.55 22.73 8.40
CA ILE A 281 -16.58 21.33 8.00
C ILE A 281 -17.27 20.53 9.11
N THR A 282 -18.24 19.68 8.75
CA THR A 282 -18.95 18.80 9.67
C THR A 282 -18.70 17.35 9.32
N TYR A 283 -18.72 16.46 10.31
CA TYR A 283 -18.38 15.05 10.14
C TYR A 283 -19.42 14.12 10.76
N SER A 284 -19.46 12.88 10.25
CA SER A 284 -20.05 11.71 10.89
C SER A 284 -19.02 10.57 10.89
N GLY A 285 -18.64 10.08 12.07
CA GLY A 285 -17.67 8.98 12.19
C GLY A 285 -16.27 9.24 11.61
N GLY A 286 -15.84 10.51 11.50
CA GLY A 286 -14.56 10.86 10.86
C GLY A 286 -14.66 11.06 9.34
N ASN A 287 -15.86 10.96 8.77
CA ASN A 287 -16.14 11.25 7.37
C ASN A 287 -16.88 12.59 7.22
N PRO A 288 -16.44 13.52 6.36
CA PRO A 288 -17.08 14.83 6.22
C PRO A 288 -18.48 14.68 5.60
N THR A 289 -19.46 15.43 6.09
CA THR A 289 -20.83 15.49 5.55
C THR A 289 -21.11 16.83 4.87
N LYS A 290 -20.46 17.89 5.35
CA LYS A 290 -20.41 19.22 4.73
C LYS A 290 -18.97 19.72 4.76
N TYR A 291 -18.55 20.39 3.70
CA TYR A 291 -17.18 20.87 3.50
C TYR A 291 -17.10 22.39 3.50
N TYR A 292 -15.87 22.91 3.56
CA TYR A 292 -15.60 24.34 3.77
C TYR A 292 -16.13 25.23 2.63
N ASP A 293 -16.25 24.68 1.43
CA ASP A 293 -16.75 25.32 0.21
C ASP A 293 -18.27 25.15 0.01
N GLY A 294 -18.95 24.51 0.97
CA GLY A 294 -20.38 24.19 0.88
C GLY A 294 -20.68 22.85 0.22
N SER A 295 -19.67 22.11 -0.24
CA SER A 295 -19.86 20.76 -0.79
C SER A 295 -20.42 19.80 0.27
N THR A 296 -21.17 18.79 -0.15
CA THR A 296 -21.75 17.79 0.76
C THR A 296 -21.45 16.38 0.31
N PHE A 297 -21.29 15.46 1.26
CA PHE A 297 -20.90 14.08 0.99
C PHE A 297 -21.77 13.07 1.75
N THR A 298 -21.98 11.91 1.14
CA THR A 298 -22.55 10.73 1.81
C THR A 298 -21.60 9.54 1.72
N TRP A 299 -21.69 8.64 2.69
CA TRP A 299 -20.75 7.54 2.85
C TRP A 299 -21.48 6.21 3.00
N THR A 300 -20.91 5.15 2.43
CA THR A 300 -21.40 3.78 2.51
C THR A 300 -20.34 2.87 3.08
N GLN A 301 -20.77 1.71 3.62
CA GLN A 301 -19.89 0.70 4.20
C GLN A 301 -18.83 1.28 5.17
N GLY A 302 -19.27 2.19 6.03
CA GLY A 302 -18.48 2.89 7.03
C GLY A 302 -17.74 4.11 6.47
N ARG A 303 -16.91 3.94 5.44
CA ARG A 303 -15.90 4.93 5.04
C ARG A 303 -15.71 5.10 3.52
N ARG A 304 -16.56 4.49 2.68
CA ARG A 304 -16.50 4.64 1.22
C ARG A 304 -17.35 5.82 0.77
N LEU A 305 -16.80 6.76 0.01
CA LEU A 305 -17.52 7.95 -0.45
C LEU A 305 -18.59 7.52 -1.46
N ALA A 306 -19.87 7.62 -1.11
CA ALA A 306 -20.97 7.17 -1.96
C ALA A 306 -21.43 8.27 -2.92
N THR A 307 -21.59 9.50 -2.41
CA THR A 307 -21.95 10.66 -3.23
C THR A 307 -21.22 11.91 -2.79
N ALA A 308 -21.02 12.82 -3.75
CA ALA A 308 -20.56 14.18 -3.53
C ALA A 308 -21.45 15.17 -4.29
N LYS A 309 -21.70 16.34 -3.70
CA LYS A 309 -22.32 17.47 -4.38
C LYS A 309 -21.42 18.68 -4.25
N VAL A 310 -20.91 19.15 -5.38
CA VAL A 310 -19.97 20.29 -5.48
C VAL A 310 -20.63 21.36 -6.34
N GLY A 311 -21.03 22.48 -5.72
CA GLY A 311 -21.90 23.47 -6.36
C GLY A 311 -23.21 22.84 -6.85
N SER A 312 -23.46 22.89 -8.15
CA SER A 312 -24.62 22.25 -8.81
C SER A 312 -24.35 20.83 -9.30
N THR A 313 -23.10 20.35 -9.25
CA THR A 313 -22.69 19.06 -9.80
C THR A 313 -22.95 17.95 -8.79
N ASN A 314 -23.73 16.95 -9.18
CA ASN A 314 -23.93 15.73 -8.40
C ASN A 314 -22.99 14.63 -8.91
N ILE A 315 -22.38 13.91 -7.99
CA ILE A 315 -21.42 12.85 -8.26
C ILE A 315 -21.78 11.63 -7.42
N SER A 316 -21.75 10.45 -8.02
CA SER A 316 -21.90 9.17 -7.31
C SER A 316 -20.76 8.24 -7.67
N TYR A 317 -20.42 7.36 -6.73
CA TYR A 317 -19.34 6.39 -6.87
C TYR A 317 -19.84 4.99 -6.49
N THR A 318 -19.35 3.98 -7.20
CA THR A 318 -19.51 2.57 -6.83
C THR A 318 -18.15 1.94 -6.60
N TYR A 319 -18.13 0.84 -5.86
CA TYR A 319 -16.92 0.14 -5.47
C TYR A 319 -17.12 -1.35 -5.68
N ASP A 320 -16.04 -2.03 -6.02
CA ASP A 320 -16.01 -3.49 -6.12
C ASP A 320 -15.92 -4.15 -4.72
N MET A 321 -15.91 -5.48 -4.72
CA MET A 321 -15.75 -6.29 -3.51
C MET A 321 -14.42 -6.05 -2.77
N ALA A 322 -13.36 -5.63 -3.47
CA ALA A 322 -12.09 -5.23 -2.86
C ALA A 322 -12.15 -3.81 -2.25
N GLY A 323 -13.22 -3.07 -2.50
CA GLY A 323 -13.39 -1.70 -2.06
C GLY A 323 -12.71 -0.67 -2.95
N VAL A 324 -12.27 -1.08 -4.14
CA VAL A 324 -11.70 -0.20 -5.15
C VAL A 324 -12.83 0.37 -6.00
N ARG A 325 -12.71 1.63 -6.40
CA ARG A 325 -13.76 2.35 -7.13
C ARG A 325 -13.96 1.75 -8.53
N SER A 326 -15.12 1.14 -8.74
CA SER A 326 -15.50 0.47 -10.00
C SER A 326 -16.20 1.40 -10.98
N SER A 327 -16.86 2.46 -10.51
CA SER A 327 -17.40 3.50 -11.40
C SER A 327 -17.54 4.86 -10.73
N LYS A 328 -17.71 5.91 -11.54
CA LYS A 328 -18.21 7.21 -11.10
C LYS A 328 -19.23 7.78 -12.08
N THR A 329 -20.24 8.48 -11.58
CA THR A 329 -21.18 9.23 -12.42
C THR A 329 -21.10 10.70 -12.07
N VAL A 330 -20.86 11.55 -13.06
CA VAL A 330 -20.79 13.02 -12.91
C VAL A 330 -21.95 13.62 -13.70
N GLY A 331 -22.93 14.21 -13.02
CA GLY A 331 -24.19 14.64 -13.64
C GLY A 331 -24.90 13.45 -14.28
N SER A 332 -25.02 13.43 -15.61
CA SER A 332 -25.60 12.33 -16.38
C SER A 332 -24.56 11.39 -17.00
N THR A 333 -23.27 11.70 -16.90
CA THR A 333 -22.21 10.92 -17.57
C THR A 333 -21.61 9.91 -16.60
N LYS A 334 -21.79 8.63 -16.90
CA LYS A 334 -21.14 7.53 -16.18
C LYS A 334 -19.76 7.22 -16.78
N TYR A 335 -18.82 6.92 -15.91
CA TYR A 335 -17.50 6.39 -16.22
C TYR A 335 -17.30 5.07 -15.49
N ASP A 336 -16.96 4.03 -16.23
CA ASP A 336 -16.69 2.69 -15.69
C ASP A 336 -15.17 2.45 -15.64
N PHE A 337 -14.71 1.80 -14.57
CA PHE A 337 -13.32 1.51 -14.31
C PHE A 337 -13.07 0.02 -14.32
N THR A 338 -12.04 -0.38 -15.04
CA THR A 338 -11.41 -1.68 -14.82
C THR A 338 -10.21 -1.46 -13.94
N THR A 339 -10.09 -2.23 -12.86
CA THR A 339 -9.00 -2.11 -11.89
C THR A 339 -8.12 -3.35 -11.89
N LEU A 340 -6.89 -3.18 -11.40
CA LEU A 340 -5.97 -4.26 -11.09
C LEU A 340 -5.16 -3.87 -9.87
N SER A 341 -5.25 -4.68 -8.82
CA SER A 341 -4.51 -4.43 -7.57
C SER A 341 -4.67 -2.99 -7.06
N GLY A 342 -5.89 -2.45 -7.19
CA GLY A 342 -6.21 -1.08 -6.78
C GLY A 342 -5.92 0.02 -7.80
N LEU A 343 -5.17 -0.27 -8.87
CA LEU A 343 -4.89 0.70 -9.94
C LEU A 343 -5.98 0.66 -10.99
N VAL A 344 -6.40 1.83 -11.49
CA VAL A 344 -7.28 1.92 -12.66
C VAL A 344 -6.48 1.60 -13.91
N THR A 345 -6.80 0.50 -14.60
CA THR A 345 -6.14 0.06 -15.84
C THR A 345 -6.93 0.45 -17.08
N ARG A 346 -8.25 0.66 -16.95
CA ARG A 346 -9.07 1.24 -18.00
C ARG A 346 -10.15 2.15 -17.43
N GLN A 347 -10.48 3.19 -18.20
CA GLN A 347 -11.67 4.00 -18.05
C GLN A 347 -12.45 4.05 -19.37
N THR A 348 -13.76 3.84 -19.31
CA THR A 348 -14.71 4.10 -20.39
C THR A 348 -15.78 5.09 -19.93
N GLY A 349 -16.37 5.86 -20.84
CA GLY A 349 -17.47 6.79 -20.52
C GLY A 349 -17.29 8.18 -21.13
N GLY A 350 -18.39 8.91 -21.31
CA GLY A 350 -18.37 10.27 -21.89
C GLY A 350 -17.72 10.35 -23.29
N GLY A 351 -17.81 9.28 -24.09
CA GLY A 351 -17.16 9.18 -25.40
C GLY A 351 -15.64 8.98 -25.36
N LYS A 352 -15.07 8.66 -24.19
CA LYS A 352 -13.63 8.45 -23.98
C LYS A 352 -13.39 6.99 -23.62
N THR A 353 -12.33 6.41 -24.21
CA THR A 353 -11.72 5.17 -23.73
C THR A 353 -10.25 5.42 -23.49
N ILE A 354 -9.80 5.18 -22.24
CA ILE A 354 -8.41 5.34 -21.83
C ILE A 354 -7.95 4.03 -21.20
N ASP A 355 -6.89 3.43 -21.75
CA ASP A 355 -6.15 2.37 -21.07
C ASP A 355 -4.92 2.99 -20.41
N PHE A 356 -4.73 2.71 -19.12
CA PHE A 356 -3.55 3.13 -18.37
C PHE A 356 -2.56 1.97 -18.29
N VAL A 357 -1.30 2.29 -18.54
CA VAL A 357 -0.20 1.33 -18.47
C VAL A 357 0.77 1.80 -17.40
N TYR A 358 1.09 0.91 -16.49
CA TYR A 358 2.04 1.13 -15.39
C TYR A 358 3.32 0.32 -15.62
N ASP A 359 4.41 0.76 -15.00
CA ASP A 359 5.65 0.00 -14.93
C ASP A 359 5.66 -1.01 -13.77
N GLU A 360 6.77 -1.71 -13.58
CA GLU A 360 6.91 -2.74 -12.55
C GLU A 360 6.86 -2.21 -11.10
N ASN A 361 6.93 -0.89 -10.91
CA ASN A 361 6.80 -0.23 -9.61
C ASN A 361 5.46 0.53 -9.50
N ASN A 362 4.48 0.18 -10.34
CA ASN A 362 3.17 0.83 -10.40
C ASN A 362 3.21 2.32 -10.76
N GLN A 363 4.29 2.83 -11.37
CA GLN A 363 4.34 4.22 -11.85
C GLN A 363 3.67 4.32 -13.23
N PRO A 364 2.97 5.42 -13.55
CA PRO A 364 2.42 5.64 -14.90
C PRO A 364 3.53 5.59 -15.95
N LEU A 365 3.39 4.68 -16.91
CA LEU A 365 4.34 4.45 -18.00
C LEU A 365 3.81 5.00 -19.34
N ALA A 366 2.58 4.63 -19.68
CA ALA A 366 1.92 5.06 -20.91
C ALA A 366 0.40 5.10 -20.74
N MET A 367 -0.29 5.71 -21.70
CA MET A 367 -1.74 5.60 -21.83
C MET A 367 -2.13 5.45 -23.30
N LYS A 368 -3.17 4.66 -23.55
CA LYS A 368 -3.81 4.57 -24.86
C LYS A 368 -5.15 5.28 -24.79
N TYR A 369 -5.25 6.43 -25.44
CA TYR A 369 -6.49 7.21 -25.50
C TYR A 369 -7.07 7.14 -26.91
N ASN A 370 -8.29 6.61 -27.04
CA ASN A 370 -8.99 6.41 -28.31
C ASN A 370 -8.06 5.84 -29.41
N ASN A 371 -7.43 4.70 -29.10
CA ASN A 371 -6.46 3.98 -29.93
C ASN A 371 -5.11 4.65 -30.23
N THR A 372 -4.84 5.85 -29.71
CA THR A 372 -3.53 6.50 -29.85
C THR A 372 -2.71 6.34 -28.57
N LEU A 373 -1.46 5.92 -28.72
CA LEU A 373 -0.54 5.69 -27.61
C LEU A 373 0.25 6.96 -27.25
N TYR A 374 0.32 7.24 -25.96
CA TYR A 374 1.05 8.36 -25.36
C TYR A 374 1.87 7.87 -24.18
N TYR A 375 2.92 8.61 -23.83
CA TYR A 375 3.90 8.19 -22.82
C TYR A 375 4.01 9.24 -21.70
N TYR A 376 4.04 8.76 -20.47
CA TYR A 376 4.16 9.63 -19.30
C TYR A 376 5.62 10.00 -19.04
N VAL A 377 5.86 11.27 -18.74
CA VAL A 377 7.13 11.79 -18.24
C VAL A 377 6.90 12.22 -16.80
N LEU A 378 7.66 11.60 -15.89
CA LEU A 378 7.54 11.84 -14.46
C LEU A 378 8.69 12.72 -13.95
N ASN A 379 8.46 13.50 -12.91
CA ASN A 379 9.56 14.15 -12.17
C ASN A 379 10.28 13.14 -11.26
N ALA A 380 11.32 13.58 -10.56
CA ALA A 380 12.06 12.74 -9.61
C ALA A 380 11.19 12.19 -8.46
N GLN A 381 10.10 12.88 -8.14
CA GLN A 381 9.11 12.49 -7.14
C GLN A 381 8.09 11.47 -7.69
N GLY A 382 8.00 11.27 -9.01
CA GLY A 382 7.02 10.38 -9.63
C GLY A 382 5.69 11.05 -10.00
N ASP A 383 5.62 12.37 -9.97
CA ASP A 383 4.46 13.13 -10.46
C ASP A 383 4.45 13.18 -11.98
N VAL A 384 3.27 13.04 -12.60
CA VAL A 384 3.11 13.22 -14.04
C VAL A 384 3.30 14.70 -14.39
N VAL A 385 4.45 15.06 -14.96
CA VAL A 385 4.74 16.46 -15.35
C VAL A 385 4.53 16.71 -16.83
N ARG A 386 4.62 15.68 -17.68
CA ARG A 386 4.28 15.77 -19.11
C ARG A 386 3.69 14.47 -19.64
N ILE A 387 2.95 14.60 -20.73
CA ILE A 387 2.56 13.49 -21.61
C ILE A 387 3.11 13.81 -23.00
N VAL A 388 3.77 12.83 -23.63
CA VAL A 388 4.29 12.97 -24.98
C VAL A 388 3.69 11.95 -25.94
N ASN A 389 3.55 12.31 -27.22
CA ASN A 389 3.21 11.35 -28.27
C ASN A 389 4.43 10.52 -28.70
N SER A 390 4.25 9.60 -29.66
CA SER A 390 5.33 8.78 -30.22
C SER A 390 6.47 9.58 -30.86
N SER A 391 6.18 10.80 -31.35
CA SER A 391 7.18 11.74 -31.89
C SER A 391 7.87 12.58 -30.81
N ARG A 392 7.55 12.35 -29.52
CA ARG A 392 8.03 13.09 -28.33
C ARG A 392 7.49 14.52 -28.21
N SER A 393 6.45 14.90 -28.98
CA SER A 393 5.78 16.18 -28.81
C SER A 393 4.94 16.18 -27.53
N VAL A 394 5.06 17.23 -26.73
CA VAL A 394 4.30 17.40 -25.49
C VAL A 394 2.84 17.68 -25.81
N VAL A 395 1.93 16.81 -25.36
CA VAL A 395 0.48 16.92 -25.54
C VAL A 395 -0.26 17.27 -24.24
N ALA A 396 0.42 17.15 -23.10
CA ALA A 396 -0.01 17.74 -21.85
C ALA A 396 1.20 18.05 -20.95
N SER A 397 1.08 19.07 -20.11
CA SER A 397 2.04 19.41 -19.07
C SER A 397 1.35 19.90 -17.81
N TYR A 398 1.95 19.63 -16.66
CA TYR A 398 1.42 19.98 -15.35
C TYR A 398 2.52 20.54 -14.45
N THR A 399 2.15 21.52 -13.63
CA THR A 399 2.96 21.97 -12.49
C THR A 399 2.15 21.87 -11.22
N TYR A 400 2.80 21.50 -10.13
CA TYR A 400 2.17 21.26 -8.84
C TYR A 400 2.80 22.12 -7.75
N ASP A 401 2.00 22.47 -6.75
CA ASP A 401 2.52 22.92 -5.47
C ASP A 401 3.12 21.73 -4.68
N PRO A 402 3.79 21.97 -3.53
CA PRO A 402 4.41 20.90 -2.75
C PRO A 402 3.46 19.80 -2.26
N TRP A 403 2.14 20.05 -2.26
CA TRP A 403 1.10 19.13 -1.79
C TRP A 403 0.29 18.54 -2.96
N GLY A 404 0.74 18.74 -4.20
CA GLY A 404 0.10 18.14 -5.38
C GLY A 404 -1.07 18.96 -5.94
N LYS A 405 -1.31 20.18 -5.47
CA LYS A 405 -2.31 21.07 -6.08
C LYS A 405 -1.79 21.53 -7.44
N ILE A 406 -2.61 21.39 -8.48
CA ILE A 406 -2.26 21.85 -9.83
C ILE A 406 -2.15 23.38 -9.82
N ILE A 407 -0.97 23.92 -10.15
CA ILE A 407 -0.71 25.36 -10.32
C ILE A 407 -1.01 25.76 -11.77
N SER A 408 -0.59 24.93 -12.72
CA SER A 408 -0.90 25.12 -14.13
C SER A 408 -0.99 23.79 -14.87
N SER A 409 -1.83 23.77 -15.90
CA SER A 409 -1.96 22.69 -16.86
C SER A 409 -2.08 23.26 -18.28
N SER A 410 -1.55 22.57 -19.28
CA SER A 410 -1.68 22.98 -20.68
C SER A 410 -1.51 21.81 -21.64
N GLY A 411 -2.09 21.91 -22.84
CA GLY A 411 -2.03 20.89 -23.88
C GLY A 411 -3.38 20.21 -24.13
N THR A 412 -3.51 19.54 -25.27
CA THR A 412 -4.78 18.95 -25.72
C THR A 412 -5.28 17.80 -24.85
N LEU A 413 -4.38 17.10 -24.15
CA LEU A 413 -4.74 16.02 -23.22
C LEU A 413 -4.74 16.46 -21.76
N ALA A 414 -4.56 17.77 -21.51
CA ALA A 414 -4.43 18.32 -20.17
C ALA A 414 -5.67 18.11 -19.31
N ASP A 415 -6.88 18.08 -19.87
CA ASP A 415 -8.12 17.82 -19.10
C ASP A 415 -8.66 16.39 -19.31
N ILE A 416 -7.97 15.60 -20.12
CA ILE A 416 -8.38 14.22 -20.45
C ILE A 416 -7.72 13.22 -19.50
N ASN A 417 -6.43 13.37 -19.23
CA ASN A 417 -5.68 12.43 -18.41
C ASN A 417 -6.01 12.61 -16.91
N PRO A 418 -6.52 11.62 -16.18
CA PRO A 418 -6.73 11.76 -14.73
C PRO A 418 -5.48 11.48 -13.89
N LEU A 419 -4.48 10.74 -14.39
CA LEU A 419 -3.28 10.40 -13.62
C LEU A 419 -2.35 11.60 -13.50
N ARG A 420 -2.06 12.03 -12.28
CA ARG A 420 -1.47 13.36 -11.98
C ARG A 420 -0.37 13.24 -10.91
N TYR A 421 -0.49 13.96 -9.81
CA TYR A 421 0.41 13.92 -8.66
C TYR A 421 0.60 12.48 -8.16
N ARG A 422 1.85 12.04 -8.02
CA ARG A 422 2.26 10.65 -7.68
C ARG A 422 1.61 9.54 -8.52
N GLY A 423 1.03 9.89 -9.68
CA GLY A 423 0.25 8.96 -10.49
C GLY A 423 -1.16 8.69 -9.96
N TYR A 424 -1.63 9.41 -8.94
CA TYR A 424 -3.00 9.26 -8.43
C TYR A 424 -4.05 9.72 -9.44
N TYR A 425 -5.23 9.13 -9.34
CA TYR A 425 -6.39 9.51 -10.13
C TYR A 425 -7.00 10.81 -9.57
N TYR A 426 -6.97 11.88 -10.36
CA TYR A 426 -7.55 13.17 -10.02
C TYR A 426 -9.00 13.30 -10.51
N ASP A 427 -9.92 13.57 -9.58
CA ASP A 427 -11.31 13.91 -9.87
C ASP A 427 -11.43 15.42 -10.03
N SER A 428 -11.43 15.90 -11.28
CA SER A 428 -11.54 17.34 -11.60
C SER A 428 -12.78 18.02 -11.01
N GLU A 429 -13.85 17.24 -10.79
CA GLU A 429 -15.14 17.70 -10.30
C GLU A 429 -15.17 17.98 -8.79
N THR A 430 -14.28 17.33 -8.02
CA THR A 430 -14.12 17.56 -6.57
C THR A 430 -12.82 18.28 -6.24
N GLY A 431 -11.82 18.18 -7.11
CA GLY A 431 -10.45 18.60 -6.81
C GLY A 431 -9.66 17.59 -5.97
N PHE A 432 -10.21 16.38 -5.74
CA PHE A 432 -9.57 15.37 -4.91
C PHE A 432 -8.77 14.36 -5.73
N TYR A 433 -7.77 13.77 -5.09
CA TYR A 433 -7.13 12.56 -5.55
C TYR A 433 -7.76 11.34 -4.88
N TYR A 434 -8.10 10.33 -5.69
CA TYR A 434 -8.56 9.03 -5.21
C TYR A 434 -7.36 8.11 -4.98
N LEU A 435 -7.16 7.68 -3.72
CA LEU A 435 -6.09 6.80 -3.28
C LEU A 435 -6.71 5.51 -2.74
N GLN A 436 -7.52 4.82 -3.54
CA GLN A 436 -8.11 3.51 -3.27
C GLN A 436 -9.07 3.45 -2.06
N SER A 437 -8.56 3.57 -0.84
CA SER A 437 -9.34 3.54 0.41
C SER A 437 -9.80 4.93 0.88
N ARG A 438 -9.10 6.00 0.47
CA ARG A 438 -9.35 7.37 0.92
C ARG A 438 -9.28 8.38 -0.22
N TYR A 439 -9.79 9.57 0.06
CA TYR A 439 -9.69 10.74 -0.81
C TYR A 439 -8.76 11.78 -0.18
N TYR A 440 -7.79 12.22 -0.97
CA TYR A 440 -6.80 13.23 -0.58
C TYR A 440 -7.17 14.57 -1.22
N ASP A 441 -7.25 15.62 -0.40
CA ASP A 441 -7.47 16.97 -0.87
C ASP A 441 -6.14 17.76 -0.88
N PRO A 442 -5.59 18.06 -2.07
CA PRO A 442 -4.34 18.81 -2.19
C PRO A 442 -4.47 20.30 -1.80
N GLU A 443 -5.69 20.87 -1.79
CA GLU A 443 -5.90 22.25 -1.36
C GLU A 443 -5.57 22.41 0.12
N ILE A 444 -6.13 21.51 0.94
CA ILE A 444 -5.92 21.50 2.39
C ILE A 444 -4.70 20.66 2.81
N GLY A 445 -4.14 19.82 1.94
CA GLY A 445 -2.91 19.05 2.20
C GLY A 445 -3.11 17.86 3.13
N ARG A 446 -4.28 17.20 3.10
CA ARG A 446 -4.58 16.05 3.97
C ARG A 446 -5.71 15.18 3.41
N PHE A 447 -5.87 13.99 3.97
CA PHE A 447 -7.02 13.14 3.68
C PHE A 447 -8.31 13.77 4.21
N ILE A 448 -9.41 13.60 3.46
CA ILE A 448 -10.70 14.17 3.85
C ILE A 448 -11.40 13.32 4.90
N ASN A 449 -11.19 12.00 4.87
CA ASN A 449 -11.75 11.04 5.82
C ASN A 449 -10.66 10.36 6.65
N ALA A 450 -11.01 10.03 7.89
CA ALA A 450 -10.08 9.40 8.84
C ALA A 450 -9.61 8.04 8.35
N ASP A 451 -8.41 7.62 8.74
CA ASP A 451 -7.88 6.27 8.53
C ASP A 451 -8.69 5.15 9.23
N SER A 452 -8.46 3.90 8.82
CA SER A 452 -9.06 2.68 9.40
C SER A 452 -8.48 2.36 10.78
N TYR A 453 -7.22 2.72 11.04
CA TYR A 453 -6.47 2.36 12.25
C TYR A 453 -5.92 3.56 13.00
N ALA A 454 -6.32 3.72 14.26
CA ALA A 454 -5.49 4.45 15.22
C ALA A 454 -4.32 3.53 15.56
N SER A 455 -3.19 3.69 14.87
CA SER A 455 -2.13 2.66 14.85
C SER A 455 -1.62 2.32 16.25
N THR A 456 -1.53 1.01 16.53
CA THR A 456 -0.76 0.42 17.63
C THR A 456 0.72 0.27 17.27
N ASP A 457 1.11 0.70 16.06
CA ASP A 457 2.47 0.69 15.51
C ASP A 457 2.98 2.12 15.27
N ALA A 458 2.50 3.05 16.11
CA ALA A 458 2.92 4.44 16.05
C ALA A 458 4.39 4.56 16.49
N THR A 459 5.31 4.51 15.54
CA THR A 459 6.74 4.73 15.78
C THR A 459 7.06 6.21 16.04
N GLY A 460 6.12 7.12 15.77
CA GLY A 460 6.22 8.55 16.07
C GLY A 460 4.85 9.25 16.22
N LEU A 461 4.84 10.44 16.84
CA LEU A 461 3.60 11.20 17.11
C LEU A 461 2.76 11.46 15.85
N LEU A 462 3.42 11.73 14.71
CA LEU A 462 2.74 12.05 13.45
C LEU A 462 1.93 10.88 12.87
N SER A 463 2.37 9.64 13.11
CA SER A 463 1.71 8.42 12.62
C SER A 463 0.38 8.11 13.34
N THR A 464 0.07 8.87 14.40
CA THR A 464 -1.23 8.82 15.09
C THR A 464 -2.25 9.80 14.51
N ASN A 465 -1.82 10.72 13.65
CA ASN A 465 -2.71 11.64 12.98
C ASN A 465 -3.45 10.94 11.83
N MET A 466 -4.72 10.63 12.07
CA MET A 466 -5.59 9.83 11.19
C MET A 466 -5.88 10.43 9.81
N PHE A 467 -5.43 11.65 9.56
CA PHE A 467 -5.70 12.39 8.32
C PHE A 467 -4.44 12.94 7.66
N ALA A 468 -3.30 12.93 8.35
CA ALA A 468 -2.06 13.48 7.80
C ALA A 468 -1.66 12.69 6.55
N TYR A 469 -1.43 13.41 5.45
CA TYR A 469 -0.87 12.80 4.26
C TYR A 469 0.64 12.71 4.42
N CYS A 470 1.19 11.50 4.29
CA CYS A 470 2.63 11.28 4.27
C CYS A 470 3.38 11.87 5.50
N GLU A 471 2.76 11.87 6.68
CA GLU A 471 3.34 12.48 7.90
C GLU A 471 3.83 13.92 7.69
N ASN A 472 3.13 14.69 6.85
CA ASN A 472 3.49 16.05 6.46
C ASN A 472 4.82 16.18 5.68
N ASP A 473 5.32 15.09 5.11
CA ASP A 473 6.42 15.10 4.13
C ASP A 473 5.91 14.65 2.74
N PRO A 474 5.07 15.47 2.07
CA PRO A 474 4.55 15.16 0.74
C PRO A 474 5.64 15.20 -0.34
N VAL A 475 6.84 15.70 -0.04
CA VAL A 475 7.93 15.84 -1.00
C VAL A 475 8.69 14.53 -1.15
N ASN A 476 8.99 13.86 -0.03
CA ASN A 476 9.79 12.63 -0.06
C ASN A 476 8.98 11.35 0.00
N LYS A 477 7.71 11.43 0.43
CA LYS A 477 6.84 10.25 0.61
C LYS A 477 5.65 10.29 -0.34
N SER A 478 5.05 9.12 -0.53
CA SER A 478 3.80 8.91 -1.27
C SER A 478 2.99 7.81 -0.59
N ASP A 479 1.67 7.94 -0.59
CA ASP A 479 0.75 6.91 -0.11
C ASP A 479 0.07 6.21 -1.30
N PRO A 480 0.45 4.96 -1.66
CA PRO A 480 -0.11 4.28 -2.83
C PRO A 480 -1.53 3.75 -2.63
N THR A 481 -1.98 3.53 -1.39
CA THR A 481 -3.23 2.81 -1.06
C THR A 481 -4.20 3.64 -0.23
N GLY A 482 -3.78 4.84 0.19
CA GLY A 482 -4.54 5.70 1.08
C GLY A 482 -4.68 5.13 2.48
N GLU A 483 -3.81 4.26 2.98
CA GLU A 483 -3.91 3.72 4.35
C GLU A 483 -2.59 3.85 5.10
N VAL A 484 -2.64 4.33 6.36
CA VAL A 484 -1.52 4.23 7.30
C VAL A 484 -1.43 2.77 7.73
N ALA A 485 -0.61 2.01 7.00
CA ALA A 485 -0.21 0.63 7.31
C ALA A 485 -1.36 -0.27 7.80
N HIS A 486 -2.11 -0.85 6.86
CA HIS A 486 -2.90 -2.05 7.12
C HIS A 486 -2.02 -3.15 7.73
N LEU A 487 -2.03 -3.34 9.06
CA LEU A 487 -1.20 -4.41 9.67
C LEU A 487 -1.87 -5.31 10.72
N ALA A 488 -3.11 -5.11 11.17
CA ALA A 488 -3.50 -5.78 12.41
C ALA A 488 -4.21 -7.16 12.29
N ILE A 489 -5.09 -7.42 11.31
CA ILE A 489 -6.00 -8.59 11.43
C ILE A 489 -5.56 -9.81 10.62
N GLY A 490 -5.02 -9.65 9.42
CA GLY A 490 -4.51 -10.82 8.71
C GLY A 490 -3.09 -11.21 9.13
N ALA A 491 -2.35 -10.32 9.78
CA ALA A 491 -1.04 -10.63 10.34
C ALA A 491 -1.05 -11.90 11.19
N VAL A 492 -1.99 -11.98 12.12
CA VAL A 492 -2.08 -13.13 13.01
C VAL A 492 -2.39 -14.44 12.25
N VAL A 493 -3.06 -14.40 11.10
CA VAL A 493 -3.39 -15.62 10.33
C VAL A 493 -2.26 -16.07 9.42
N GLY A 494 -1.60 -15.13 8.73
CA GLY A 494 -0.42 -15.50 7.96
C GLY A 494 0.68 -16.01 8.90
N ALA A 495 0.82 -15.42 10.10
CA ALA A 495 1.80 -15.82 11.12
C ALA A 495 1.67 -17.29 11.49
N ILE A 496 0.43 -17.75 11.62
CA ILE A 496 0.11 -19.10 12.09
C ILE A 496 0.16 -20.12 10.95
N ALA A 497 -0.27 -19.75 9.75
CA ALA A 497 -0.18 -20.61 8.58
C ALA A 497 1.28 -20.88 8.20
N ASN A 498 2.14 -19.86 8.29
CA ASN A 498 3.55 -19.98 7.91
C ASN A 498 4.35 -20.85 8.89
N VAL A 499 4.10 -20.70 10.21
CA VAL A 499 4.67 -21.58 11.24
C VAL A 499 4.21 -23.03 11.06
N GLY A 500 2.94 -23.26 10.75
CA GLY A 500 2.39 -24.61 10.55
C GLY A 500 2.95 -25.33 9.32
N PHE A 501 3.18 -24.60 8.23
CA PHE A 501 3.73 -25.13 6.98
C PHE A 501 5.25 -25.35 7.06
N SER A 502 5.99 -24.40 7.63
CA SER A 502 7.43 -24.49 7.88
C SER A 502 7.76 -25.67 8.81
N TYR A 503 6.95 -25.87 9.86
CA TYR A 503 7.06 -27.05 10.72
C TYR A 503 6.84 -28.37 9.96
N LEU A 504 5.87 -28.43 9.05
CA LEU A 504 5.60 -29.61 8.23
C LEU A 504 6.76 -29.92 7.28
N ASN A 505 7.32 -28.90 6.63
CA ASN A 505 8.46 -29.06 5.71
C ASN A 505 9.74 -29.48 6.43
N HIS A 506 10.03 -28.92 7.60
CA HIS A 506 11.14 -29.39 8.44
C HIS A 506 10.91 -30.84 8.88
N MET A 507 9.67 -31.21 9.23
CA MET A 507 9.35 -32.60 9.56
C MET A 507 9.45 -33.58 8.38
N ILE A 508 9.10 -33.14 7.15
CA ILE A 508 9.25 -33.92 5.93
C ILE A 508 10.73 -34.05 5.52
N ALA A 509 11.53 -33.00 5.75
CA ALA A 509 12.97 -32.97 5.52
C ALA A 509 13.80 -33.66 6.62
N GLY A 510 13.19 -34.00 7.76
CA GLY A 510 13.86 -34.64 8.91
C GLY A 510 14.65 -33.67 9.81
N GLU A 511 14.38 -32.37 9.71
CA GLU A 511 15.08 -31.29 10.40
C GLU A 511 14.37 -30.87 11.70
N SER A 512 15.12 -30.28 12.63
CA SER A 512 14.57 -29.83 13.93
C SER A 512 13.96 -28.44 13.83
N TYR A 513 12.75 -28.25 14.39
CA TYR A 513 12.05 -26.97 14.43
C TYR A 513 11.97 -26.42 15.86
N GLY A 514 12.51 -25.22 16.10
CA GLY A 514 12.67 -24.62 17.43
C GLY A 514 11.87 -23.33 17.66
N LEU A 515 11.96 -22.82 18.88
CA LEU A 515 11.24 -21.61 19.34
C LEU A 515 11.72 -20.31 18.65
N LYS A 516 12.95 -20.28 18.14
CA LYS A 516 13.50 -19.13 17.42
C LYS A 516 13.00 -19.11 15.97
N GLU A 517 12.91 -20.27 15.33
CA GLU A 517 12.41 -20.47 13.97
C GLU A 517 10.89 -20.18 13.92
N ALA A 518 10.14 -20.68 14.91
CA ALA A 518 8.70 -20.41 15.05
C ALA A 518 8.37 -18.92 15.29
N ALA A 519 9.21 -18.19 16.03
CA ALA A 519 9.00 -16.76 16.26
C ALA A 519 9.28 -15.91 15.00
N LEU A 520 10.20 -16.36 14.14
CA LEU A 520 10.56 -15.67 12.90
C LEU A 520 9.55 -15.97 11.77
N ASP A 521 9.01 -17.18 11.72
CA ASP A 521 7.94 -17.58 10.79
C ASP A 521 6.58 -16.92 11.13
N ALA A 522 6.35 -16.68 12.43
CA ALA A 522 5.21 -15.91 12.90
C ALA A 522 5.30 -14.44 12.46
N LEU A 523 6.50 -13.85 12.39
CA LEU A 523 6.68 -12.46 11.95
C LEU A 523 6.52 -12.29 10.42
N SER A 524 6.99 -13.24 9.61
CA SER A 524 6.83 -13.20 8.14
C SER A 524 5.38 -13.44 7.72
N GLY A 525 4.73 -14.39 8.38
CA GLY A 525 3.30 -14.59 8.23
C GLY A 525 2.47 -13.39 8.74
N ALA A 526 2.98 -12.66 9.74
CA ALA A 526 2.36 -11.43 10.22
C ALA A 526 2.37 -10.28 9.22
N ALA A 527 3.40 -10.14 8.41
CA ALA A 527 3.37 -9.17 7.32
C ALA A 527 2.28 -9.51 6.27
N SER A 528 1.94 -10.79 6.18
CA SER A 528 1.33 -11.32 4.99
C SER A 528 -0.18 -11.31 4.92
N GLY A 529 -0.85 -11.71 6.00
CA GLY A 529 -2.29 -11.54 5.98
C GLY A 529 -2.73 -10.11 6.19
N ALA A 530 -1.88 -9.28 6.79
CA ALA A 530 -2.14 -7.85 6.86
C ALA A 530 -2.42 -7.25 5.47
N LEU A 531 -1.74 -7.76 4.45
CA LEU A 531 -1.91 -7.40 3.05
C LEU A 531 -3.13 -8.06 2.39
N ALA A 532 -3.54 -9.27 2.79
CA ALA A 532 -4.79 -9.89 2.33
C ALA A 532 -6.07 -9.16 2.80
N ALA A 533 -6.02 -8.51 3.96
CA ALA A 533 -7.14 -7.76 4.53
C ALA A 533 -7.26 -6.32 4.00
N SER A 534 -6.40 -5.91 3.07
CA SER A 534 -6.23 -4.51 2.63
C SER A 534 -6.86 -4.15 1.29
N GLY A 535 -7.47 -5.10 0.57
CA GLY A 535 -7.95 -4.87 -0.79
C GLY A 535 -6.83 -4.67 -1.82
N VAL A 536 -5.55 -4.66 -1.39
CA VAL A 536 -4.38 -4.73 -2.28
C VAL A 536 -4.49 -6.03 -3.06
N GLY A 537 -4.53 -5.96 -4.39
CA GLY A 537 -4.49 -7.17 -5.21
C GLY A 537 -3.21 -7.96 -4.95
N LEU A 538 -3.26 -9.27 -5.14
CA LEU A 538 -2.23 -10.25 -4.77
C LEU A 538 -0.77 -9.85 -5.10
N LEU A 539 -0.53 -9.02 -6.12
CA LEU A 539 0.81 -8.51 -6.46
C LEU A 539 1.40 -7.53 -5.43
N GLY A 540 0.60 -6.62 -4.89
CA GLY A 540 1.07 -5.74 -3.81
C GLY A 540 1.30 -6.51 -2.52
N GLN A 541 0.59 -7.63 -2.34
CA GLN A 541 0.78 -8.56 -1.23
C GLN A 541 2.10 -9.35 -1.41
N VAL A 542 2.36 -9.90 -2.58
CA VAL A 542 3.60 -10.64 -2.88
C VAL A 542 4.83 -9.72 -2.79
N ILE A 543 4.81 -8.55 -3.44
CA ILE A 543 5.96 -7.63 -3.49
C ILE A 543 6.24 -6.97 -2.13
N GLY A 544 5.19 -6.55 -1.39
CA GLY A 544 5.33 -5.90 -0.09
C GLY A 544 5.92 -6.81 1.00
N ASN A 545 5.57 -8.09 0.99
CA ASN A 545 6.11 -9.05 1.96
C ASN A 545 7.55 -9.45 1.67
N GLY A 546 7.95 -9.52 0.40
CA GLY A 546 9.33 -9.78 0.03
C GLY A 546 10.28 -8.68 0.47
N LEU A 547 9.91 -7.42 0.24
CA LEU A 547 10.74 -6.27 0.63
C LEU A 547 10.90 -6.14 2.16
N THR A 548 9.82 -6.38 2.92
CA THR A 548 9.82 -6.34 4.39
C THR A 548 10.73 -7.42 5.00
N SER A 549 10.72 -8.62 4.42
CA SER A 549 11.55 -9.75 4.87
C SER A 549 13.03 -9.55 4.52
N GLY A 550 13.31 -8.88 3.40
CA GLY A 550 14.66 -8.41 3.05
C GLY A 550 15.22 -7.37 4.02
N VAL A 551 14.40 -6.44 4.53
CA VAL A 551 14.82 -5.46 5.56
C VAL A 551 15.08 -6.14 6.91
N ALA A 552 14.24 -7.12 7.29
CA ALA A 552 14.43 -7.92 8.50
C ALA A 552 15.71 -8.77 8.45
N TYR A 553 16.15 -9.24 7.28
CA TYR A 553 17.42 -9.94 7.11
C TYR A 553 18.64 -9.09 7.50
N PHE A 554 18.66 -7.82 7.10
CA PHE A 554 19.75 -6.90 7.47
C PHE A 554 19.75 -6.59 8.97
N ALA A 555 18.57 -6.40 9.58
CA ALA A 555 18.45 -6.23 11.03
C ALA A 555 18.87 -7.49 11.81
N ARG A 556 18.56 -8.70 11.31
CA ARG A 556 18.97 -9.99 11.91
C ARG A 556 20.49 -10.20 11.88
N ALA A 557 21.15 -9.80 10.80
CA ALA A 557 22.59 -9.93 10.68
C ALA A 557 23.33 -8.94 11.60
N ASP A 558 22.79 -7.73 11.78
CA ASP A 558 23.31 -6.71 12.68
C ASP A 558 23.15 -7.11 14.17
N ILE A 559 21.95 -7.57 14.57
CA ILE A 559 21.67 -8.00 15.95
C ILE A 559 22.48 -9.24 16.37
N ASN A 560 22.72 -10.18 15.44
CA ASN A 560 23.47 -11.41 15.72
C ASN A 560 24.96 -11.30 15.39
N ASN A 561 25.43 -10.11 14.98
CA ASN A 561 26.82 -9.84 14.60
C ASN A 561 27.35 -10.80 13.52
N GLN A 562 26.50 -11.13 12.53
CA GLN A 562 26.80 -12.03 11.43
C GLN A 562 27.00 -11.27 10.11
N ARG A 563 27.85 -11.80 9.22
CA ARG A 563 28.04 -11.21 7.88
C ARG A 563 26.84 -11.46 6.99
N THR A 564 26.38 -10.41 6.31
CA THR A 564 25.31 -10.47 5.31
C THR A 564 25.81 -11.05 4.00
N THR A 565 24.94 -11.76 3.29
CA THR A 565 25.22 -12.38 1.99
C THR A 565 24.07 -12.11 1.02
N THR A 566 24.38 -11.95 -0.25
CA THR A 566 23.39 -11.68 -1.30
C THR A 566 22.39 -12.82 -1.46
N SER A 567 22.83 -14.07 -1.26
CA SER A 567 21.96 -15.25 -1.27
C SER A 567 20.98 -15.28 -0.09
N GLY A 568 21.43 -14.92 1.13
CA GLY A 568 20.56 -14.85 2.31
C GLY A 568 19.51 -13.75 2.22
N PHE A 569 19.85 -12.61 1.60
CA PHE A 569 18.90 -11.54 1.31
C PHE A 569 17.81 -11.98 0.31
N LEU A 570 18.21 -12.65 -0.77
CA LEU A 570 17.27 -13.12 -1.80
C LEU A 570 16.33 -14.23 -1.30
N VAL A 571 16.82 -15.12 -0.43
CA VAL A 571 15.99 -16.15 0.22
C VAL A 571 14.96 -15.52 1.16
N SER A 572 15.36 -14.51 1.94
CA SER A 572 14.42 -13.80 2.83
C SER A 572 13.33 -13.05 2.07
N ILE A 573 13.63 -12.52 0.89
CA ILE A 573 12.64 -11.90 0.00
C ILE A 573 11.64 -12.94 -0.50
N ALA A 574 12.11 -14.13 -0.92
CA ALA A 574 11.24 -15.20 -1.39
C ALA A 574 10.31 -15.73 -0.27
N GLU A 575 10.81 -15.87 0.97
CA GLU A 575 10.00 -16.27 2.13
C GLU A 575 8.88 -15.27 2.46
N GLY A 576 9.19 -13.98 2.36
CA GLY A 576 8.19 -12.92 2.49
C GLY A 576 7.11 -13.02 1.43
N MET A 577 7.52 -13.11 0.15
CA MET A 577 6.61 -13.21 -0.99
C MET A 577 5.59 -14.34 -0.86
N MET A 578 6.02 -15.52 -0.37
CA MET A 578 5.16 -16.69 -0.16
C MET A 578 4.14 -16.49 0.97
N SER A 579 4.54 -15.84 2.05
CA SER A 579 3.65 -15.66 3.19
C SER A 579 2.40 -14.84 2.82
N GLY A 580 2.53 -13.89 1.89
CA GLY A 580 1.52 -12.91 1.46
C GLY A 580 0.21 -13.49 0.97
N ALA A 581 0.20 -14.76 0.57
CA ALA A 581 -0.93 -15.42 -0.05
C ALA A 581 -2.01 -15.94 0.93
N ILE A 582 -1.76 -16.00 2.26
CA ILE A 582 -2.55 -16.91 3.13
C ILE A 582 -3.35 -16.25 4.28
N GLY A 583 -3.08 -15.01 4.70
CA GLY A 583 -3.58 -14.56 6.01
C GLY A 583 -4.95 -13.82 6.05
N GLY A 584 -6.06 -14.55 6.16
CA GLY A 584 -7.39 -13.99 6.50
C GLY A 584 -7.88 -14.35 7.92
N LYS A 585 -7.81 -13.38 8.88
CA LYS A 585 -8.41 -13.23 10.25
C LYS A 585 -8.81 -14.50 11.06
N GLY A 586 -8.40 -14.84 12.31
CA GLY A 586 -7.51 -14.36 13.39
C GLY A 586 -7.34 -15.50 14.44
N ALA A 587 -6.49 -15.41 15.47
CA ALA A 587 -6.33 -16.51 16.46
C ALA A 587 -6.01 -16.17 17.93
N ASP A 588 -6.49 -17.03 18.83
CA ASP A 588 -6.19 -17.06 20.29
C ASP A 588 -5.91 -18.51 20.76
N GLY A 589 -5.25 -18.70 21.92
CA GLY A 589 -4.61 -19.95 22.37
C GLY A 589 -5.48 -21.22 22.45
N ALA A 590 -6.81 -21.11 22.44
CA ALA A 590 -7.71 -22.26 22.27
C ALA A 590 -7.67 -22.86 20.84
N LYS A 591 -7.30 -22.06 19.84
CA LYS A 591 -7.21 -22.44 18.42
C LYS A 591 -6.05 -23.39 18.12
N LEU A 592 -4.97 -23.32 18.90
CA LEU A 592 -3.86 -24.30 18.81
C LEU A 592 -4.30 -25.72 19.20
N SER A 593 -5.25 -25.86 20.13
CA SER A 593 -5.78 -27.16 20.58
C SER A 593 -6.66 -27.84 19.51
N GLY A 594 -7.36 -27.04 18.69
CA GLY A 594 -8.17 -27.50 17.57
C GLY A 594 -7.32 -28.00 16.40
N VAL A 595 -6.29 -27.24 16.01
CA VAL A 595 -5.31 -27.64 14.99
C VAL A 595 -4.57 -28.92 15.41
N TYR A 596 -4.22 -29.05 16.70
CA TYR A 596 -3.64 -30.27 17.29
C TYR A 596 -4.55 -31.51 17.15
N LYS A 597 -5.87 -31.37 17.37
CA LYS A 597 -6.82 -32.48 17.21
C LYS A 597 -6.96 -32.90 15.74
N THR A 598 -7.03 -31.94 14.82
CA THR A 598 -7.19 -32.19 13.39
C THR A 598 -5.94 -32.84 12.79
N ALA A 599 -4.75 -32.38 13.15
CA ALA A 599 -3.49 -33.01 12.73
C ALA A 599 -3.35 -34.45 13.27
N LYS A 600 -3.78 -34.70 14.51
CA LYS A 600 -3.77 -36.04 15.12
C LYS A 600 -4.74 -37.01 14.44
N GLN A 601 -5.89 -36.51 13.97
CA GLN A 601 -6.88 -37.29 13.22
C GLN A 601 -6.37 -37.66 11.81
N MET A 602 -5.65 -36.75 11.15
CA MET A 602 -5.02 -37.01 9.84
C MET A 602 -3.88 -38.03 9.93
N ILE A 603 -3.07 -37.98 10.98
CA ILE A 603 -1.96 -38.92 11.24
C ILE A 603 -2.47 -40.33 11.60
N GLY A 604 -3.61 -40.42 12.30
CA GLY A 604 -4.23 -41.70 12.68
C GLY A 604 -4.74 -42.53 11.49
N ASN A 605 -5.01 -41.88 10.34
CA ASN A 605 -5.54 -42.53 9.14
C ASN A 605 -4.46 -42.93 8.12
N THR A 606 -3.17 -42.60 8.34
CA THR A 606 -2.12 -42.75 7.31
C THR A 606 -0.84 -43.49 7.76
N THR A 607 -0.70 -43.96 9.01
CA THR A 607 0.57 -44.60 9.42
C THR A 607 0.46 -45.64 10.53
N SER A 608 1.34 -46.65 10.50
CA SER A 608 1.27 -47.85 11.37
C SER A 608 1.54 -47.59 12.88
N PRO A 609 1.01 -48.46 13.79
CA PRO A 609 1.01 -48.27 15.24
C PRO A 609 2.39 -48.08 15.90
N LYS A 610 3.47 -48.60 15.29
CA LYS A 610 4.83 -48.51 15.85
C LYS A 610 5.44 -47.11 15.78
N LYS A 611 5.04 -46.26 14.82
CA LYS A 611 5.48 -44.85 14.77
C LYS A 611 4.72 -43.96 15.77
N ILE A 612 3.47 -44.29 16.09
CA ILE A 612 2.62 -43.55 17.03
C ILE A 612 3.18 -43.59 18.46
N ALA A 613 3.74 -44.73 18.89
CA ALA A 613 4.34 -44.87 20.22
C ALA A 613 5.62 -44.04 20.40
N MET A 614 6.43 -43.90 19.34
CA MET A 614 7.69 -43.15 19.37
C MET A 614 7.49 -41.62 19.42
N TYR A 615 6.48 -41.10 18.72
CA TYR A 615 6.14 -39.67 18.75
C TYR A 615 5.33 -39.25 19.98
N SER A 616 4.51 -40.15 20.55
CA SER A 616 3.70 -39.84 21.73
C SER A 616 4.55 -39.53 22.99
N ALA A 617 5.72 -40.15 23.14
CA ALA A 617 6.61 -39.91 24.28
C ALA A 617 7.34 -38.56 24.23
N LYS A 618 7.70 -38.06 23.03
CA LYS A 618 8.34 -36.74 22.85
C LYS A 618 7.35 -35.58 23.00
N ILE A 619 6.07 -35.79 22.65
CA ILE A 619 4.99 -34.78 22.72
C ILE A 619 4.58 -34.44 24.16
N VAL A 620 4.66 -35.39 25.10
CA VAL A 620 4.31 -35.15 26.52
C VAL A 620 5.30 -34.21 27.21
N GLY A 621 6.58 -34.23 26.81
CA GLY A 621 7.61 -33.32 27.35
C GLY A 621 7.38 -31.86 26.96
N VAL A 622 6.98 -31.60 25.71
CA VAL A 622 6.76 -30.24 25.18
C VAL A 622 5.50 -29.59 25.74
N LYS A 623 4.42 -30.36 25.98
CA LYS A 623 3.18 -29.87 26.61
C LYS A 623 3.44 -29.29 28.01
N LYS A 624 4.35 -29.88 28.78
CA LYS A 624 4.70 -29.43 30.13
C LYS A 624 5.44 -28.08 30.11
N THR A 625 6.38 -27.92 29.18
CA THR A 625 7.15 -26.67 29.00
C THR A 625 6.30 -25.50 28.49
N ILE A 626 5.32 -25.75 27.62
CA ILE A 626 4.42 -24.71 27.09
C ILE A 626 3.42 -24.22 28.15
N VAL A 627 2.85 -25.13 28.95
CA VAL A 627 1.92 -24.76 30.05
C VAL A 627 2.63 -24.00 31.17
N GLU A 628 3.88 -24.36 31.48
CA GLU A 628 4.71 -23.65 32.47
C GLU A 628 5.22 -22.29 31.96
N GLY A 629 5.41 -22.12 30.64
CA GLY A 629 5.78 -20.85 30.01
C GLY A 629 4.62 -19.85 29.91
N VAL A 630 3.42 -20.31 29.57
CA VAL A 630 2.23 -19.46 29.44
C VAL A 630 1.71 -18.97 30.79
N SER A 631 1.84 -19.76 31.86
CA SER A 631 1.48 -19.33 33.23
C SER A 631 2.40 -18.25 33.81
N ARG A 632 3.57 -17.99 33.21
CA ARG A 632 4.50 -16.93 33.61
C ARG A 632 4.33 -15.63 32.81
N LEU A 633 3.52 -15.63 31.75
CA LEU A 633 3.22 -14.47 30.90
C LEU A 633 1.86 -13.88 31.30
N ASN A 634 1.81 -13.25 32.48
CA ASN A 634 0.64 -12.47 32.90
C ASN A 634 0.76 -11.03 32.35
N LEU A 635 -0.24 -10.63 31.56
CA LEU A 635 -0.26 -9.53 30.60
C LEU A 635 -0.49 -8.12 31.20
N SER A 636 -0.14 -7.85 32.48
CA SER A 636 -0.44 -6.54 33.11
C SER A 636 0.75 -5.79 33.72
N LEU A 637 1.99 -6.27 33.59
CA LEU A 637 3.13 -5.76 34.39
C LEU A 637 4.30 -5.11 33.64
N MET A 638 4.18 -4.82 32.34
CA MET A 638 5.23 -4.10 31.58
C MET A 638 4.82 -2.74 31.01
N PHE A 639 3.79 -2.09 31.58
CA PHE A 639 3.42 -0.73 31.19
C PHE A 639 3.51 0.34 32.29
N SER A 640 4.01 0.01 33.48
CA SER A 640 4.24 1.01 34.56
C SER A 640 5.69 1.13 35.04
N ASN A 641 6.52 0.08 34.91
CA ASN A 641 7.85 0.05 35.56
C ASN A 641 9.04 0.47 34.68
N PHE A 642 8.83 0.80 33.40
CA PHE A 642 9.90 1.36 32.56
C PHE A 642 9.90 2.90 32.55
N ILE A 643 8.74 3.55 32.73
CA ILE A 643 8.63 5.01 32.81
C ILE A 643 8.92 5.54 34.24
N GLY A 644 8.73 4.72 35.28
CA GLY A 644 9.13 5.05 36.66
C GLY A 644 10.65 5.00 36.91
N ASN A 645 11.37 4.05 36.28
CA ASN A 645 12.79 3.81 36.54
C ASN A 645 13.76 4.69 35.74
N VAL A 646 13.27 5.42 34.74
CA VAL A 646 14.09 6.41 33.99
C VAL A 646 13.98 7.81 34.61
N ARG A 647 12.89 8.12 35.35
CA ARG A 647 12.77 9.37 36.12
C ARG A 647 13.50 9.35 37.47
N SER A 648 13.68 8.19 38.11
CA SER A 648 14.44 8.10 39.39
C SER A 648 15.96 8.04 39.21
N LYS A 649 16.46 7.79 38.00
CA LYS A 649 17.91 7.70 37.69
C LYS A 649 18.52 8.94 37.05
N LEU A 650 17.75 10.02 36.86
CA LEU A 650 18.23 11.31 36.35
C LEU A 650 18.20 12.46 37.38
N VAL A 651 17.93 12.17 38.67
CA VAL A 651 17.99 13.16 39.77
C VAL A 651 19.18 12.94 40.72
N ASN A 652 20.00 11.88 40.55
CA ASN A 652 21.14 11.59 41.44
C ASN A 652 22.52 11.65 40.74
N LEU A 653 22.76 12.69 39.94
CA LEU A 653 24.11 13.06 39.48
C LEU A 653 24.42 14.53 39.75
N THR A 654 24.19 14.96 41.00
CA THR A 654 24.89 16.09 41.62
C THR A 654 25.21 15.73 43.07
N SER A 655 26.48 15.88 43.48
CA SER A 655 27.06 15.70 44.85
C SER A 655 27.19 14.26 45.40
N TRP A 656 28.32 13.76 45.94
CA TRP A 656 29.51 14.40 46.54
C TRP A 656 30.74 13.46 46.66
N LYS A 657 31.92 14.04 46.40
CA LYS A 657 33.29 13.89 46.99
C LYS A 657 33.68 12.63 47.81
N ARG A 658 34.78 11.98 47.40
CA ARG A 658 36.12 12.15 48.00
C ARG A 658 37.21 11.74 47.01
#